data_AF-A0A2X2JB20-F1
#
_entry.id   AF-A0A2X2JB20-F1
#
_cell.length_a   1.000
_cell.length_b   1.000
_cell.length_c   1.000
_cell.angle_alpha   90.00
_cell.angle_beta   90.00
_cell.angle_gamma   90.00
#
_symmetry.space_group_name_H-M   'P 1'
#
loop_
_entity.id
_entity.type
_entity.pdbx_description
1 polymer ?
#
loop_
_entity_poly.entity_id
_entity_poly.type
_entity_poly.pdbx_seq_one_letter_code
_entity_poly.pdbx_strand_id
1 'polypeptide(L)'
;MAYETTSFVKASIEDVVKTLLEAIALVFLVMYLFLQNFRATLIPTIAVPVVLMGTFSVLYAFGYSVNTLTMFAMVLAIGLLVDDAIVVVENVERIMSEEGLTPREATRKSMGQIQGALVGIAMVLSAVFVPMAFFGGTTGAIYRQFSITIVAAMVLSVLVAMILTPALCATLLKPLKKGEHHGQKGFFAWFNQMFNRNAERYEKGVAKILHRSLRWIVIYVLLLGGMVFLFLRLPTSFLPLEDRGMFTTSVQLPSGSTQQQTLKVVEQIEKYYFTHEKDNIMSVFATVGSGPGGNGQNVARMFIRLKDWSERDSKTGTSFAIIERATKAFNKIKEARVIASSPPAISGLGSSAGFDMELQDHAGAGHDALMAARNQLLALAAENPELTRVRHNGLDDSPQLQIDIDQRKAQALGVAIDDINDTLQTAWGSSYVNDFMDRGRVKKVYVQAAAPYRMLPDDINLWYVRNKDGGMVPFSAFATSRWETGSPRLERYNGYSAVEIVGEAAPGVSTGTAMDIMESLVKQLPNGFGLEWTAMSYQERLSGAQAPALYAISLLVVFLCLAALYESWSVPFSVMLVVPLGVIGALLATWMRGLENDVYFQVGLLTVIGLSAKNAILIVEFANEMNQKGHDLFEATLHACRQRLRPILMTSLAFIFGVLPMATSTGAGSGGQHAVGTGVMGGMISATILAIYFVPLFFVLVRRRFPLKPRPE
;
A
#
# COMPACT_ATOMS: atom_id res chain seq x y z
N MET A 1 14.96 14.21 20.49
CA MET A 1 14.49 12.81 20.36
C MET A 1 15.00 12.23 19.05
N ALA A 2 15.65 11.06 19.07
CA ALA A 2 16.27 10.47 17.88
C ALA A 2 15.38 9.47 17.13
N TYR A 3 14.30 9.00 17.76
CA TYR A 3 13.28 8.17 17.11
C TYR A 3 11.91 8.79 17.38
N GLU A 4 11.19 9.13 16.31
CA GLU A 4 9.87 9.74 16.39
C GLU A 4 9.09 9.43 15.11
N THR A 5 7.95 8.76 15.22
CA THR A 5 7.09 8.44 14.07
C THR A 5 5.99 9.48 13.83
N THR A 6 5.73 10.37 14.79
CA THR A 6 4.67 11.38 14.72
C THR A 6 4.91 12.43 13.64
N SER A 7 6.16 12.83 13.40
CA SER A 7 6.49 13.81 12.36
C SER A 7 6.10 13.30 10.96
N PHE A 8 6.35 12.02 10.67
CA PHE A 8 5.94 11.40 9.40
C PHE A 8 4.42 11.37 9.23
N VAL A 9 3.68 10.97 10.26
CA VAL A 9 2.22 10.93 10.20
C VAL A 9 1.65 12.32 9.96
N LYS A 10 2.16 13.34 10.67
CA LYS A 10 1.72 14.72 10.50
C LYS A 10 2.04 15.25 9.09
N ALA A 11 3.27 15.07 8.62
CA ALA A 11 3.68 15.49 7.28
C ALA A 11 2.87 14.78 6.18
N SER A 12 2.64 13.47 6.31
CA SER A 12 1.82 12.70 5.38
C SER A 12 0.38 13.21 5.33
N ILE A 13 -0.24 13.52 6.48
CA ILE A 13 -1.60 14.09 6.50
C ILE A 13 -1.61 15.50 5.91
N GLU A 14 -0.65 16.35 6.25
CA GLU A 14 -0.55 17.71 5.70
C GLU A 14 -0.38 17.69 4.17
N ASP A 15 0.48 16.82 3.65
CA ASP A 15 0.68 16.67 2.21
C ASP A 15 -0.57 16.14 1.51
N VAL A 16 -1.31 15.21 2.13
CA VAL A 16 -2.59 14.75 1.58
C VAL A 16 -3.67 15.84 1.63
N VAL A 17 -3.68 16.71 2.64
CA VAL A 17 -4.58 17.86 2.66
C VAL A 17 -4.21 18.87 1.57
N LYS A 18 -2.92 19.10 1.30
CA LYS A 18 -2.48 19.93 0.17
C LYS A 18 -2.96 19.34 -1.15
N THR A 19 -2.75 18.03 -1.38
CA THR A 19 -3.21 17.39 -2.61
C THR A 19 -4.73 17.39 -2.75
N LEU A 20 -5.48 17.28 -1.64
CA LEU A 20 -6.93 17.46 -1.60
C LEU A 20 -7.34 18.86 -2.09
N LEU A 21 -6.69 19.92 -1.60
CA LEU A 21 -6.99 21.31 -2.01
C LEU A 21 -6.60 21.57 -3.47
N GLU A 22 -5.46 21.07 -3.92
CA GLU A 22 -5.02 21.14 -5.32
C GLU A 22 -6.00 20.40 -6.24
N ALA A 23 -6.47 19.22 -5.84
CA ALA A 23 -7.47 18.45 -6.57
C ALA A 23 -8.78 19.23 -6.73
N ILE A 24 -9.29 19.84 -5.66
CA ILE A 24 -10.50 20.69 -5.71
C ILE A 24 -10.31 21.86 -6.68
N ALA A 25 -9.16 22.54 -6.60
CA ALA A 25 -8.87 23.67 -7.47
C ALA A 25 -8.78 23.25 -8.94
N LEU A 26 -8.11 22.14 -9.24
CA LEU A 26 -8.00 21.61 -10.60
C LEU A 26 -9.35 21.15 -11.15
N VAL A 27 -10.15 20.46 -10.34
CA VAL A 27 -11.53 20.07 -10.70
C VAL A 27 -12.39 21.30 -10.97
N PHE A 28 -12.30 22.35 -10.14
CA PHE A 28 -12.98 23.63 -10.38
C PHE A 28 -12.60 24.23 -11.73
N LEU A 29 -11.31 24.26 -12.07
CA LEU A 29 -10.82 24.81 -13.33
C LEU A 29 -11.33 24.02 -14.55
N VAL A 30 -11.35 22.68 -14.47
CA VAL A 30 -11.92 21.84 -15.52
C VAL A 30 -13.41 22.09 -15.67
N MET A 31 -14.16 22.15 -14.56
CA MET A 31 -15.59 22.44 -14.63
C MET A 31 -15.86 23.83 -15.23
N TYR A 32 -15.07 24.83 -14.85
CA TYR A 32 -15.18 26.18 -15.39
C TYR A 32 -14.89 26.23 -16.89
N LEU A 33 -13.95 25.42 -17.39
CA LEU A 33 -13.65 25.29 -18.82
C LEU A 33 -14.88 24.79 -19.62
N PHE A 34 -15.63 23.84 -19.08
CA PHE A 34 -16.79 23.24 -19.77
C PHE A 34 -18.09 24.03 -19.59
N LEU A 35 -18.40 24.48 -18.37
CA LEU A 35 -19.63 25.24 -18.07
C LEU A 35 -19.52 26.72 -18.45
N GLN A 36 -18.29 27.28 -18.48
CA GLN A 36 -18.00 28.65 -18.92
C GLN A 36 -18.76 29.73 -18.13
N ASN A 37 -19.28 29.35 -16.97
CA ASN A 37 -20.06 30.17 -16.07
C ASN A 37 -19.61 29.90 -14.63
N PHE A 38 -19.17 30.96 -13.96
CA PHE A 38 -18.67 30.89 -12.59
C PHE A 38 -19.75 30.39 -11.62
N ARG A 39 -21.01 30.81 -11.81
CA ARG A 39 -22.12 30.41 -10.93
C ARG A 39 -22.48 28.94 -11.11
N ALA A 40 -22.52 28.46 -12.35
CA ALA A 40 -22.78 27.05 -12.64
C ALA A 40 -21.67 26.16 -12.04
N THR A 41 -20.41 26.61 -12.14
CA THR A 41 -19.25 25.89 -11.59
C THR A 41 -19.21 25.91 -10.06
N LEU A 42 -19.75 26.95 -9.42
CA LEU A 42 -19.81 27.05 -7.98
C LEU A 42 -20.73 25.96 -7.38
N ILE A 43 -21.76 25.52 -8.10
CA ILE A 43 -22.75 24.56 -7.58
C ILE A 43 -22.09 23.20 -7.24
N PRO A 44 -21.39 22.50 -8.15
CA PRO A 44 -20.68 21.27 -7.79
C PRO A 44 -19.56 21.51 -6.79
N THR A 45 -18.93 22.70 -6.83
CA THR A 45 -17.85 23.05 -5.90
C THR A 45 -18.34 23.15 -4.45
N ILE A 46 -19.57 23.62 -4.21
CA ILE A 46 -20.20 23.65 -2.88
C ILE A 46 -20.56 22.23 -2.41
N ALA A 47 -20.89 21.32 -3.32
CA ALA A 47 -21.21 19.93 -2.96
C ALA A 47 -20.00 19.21 -2.34
N VAL A 48 -18.77 19.50 -2.80
CA VAL A 48 -17.54 18.86 -2.30
C VAL A 48 -17.36 18.97 -0.78
N PRO A 49 -17.27 20.17 -0.16
CA PRO A 49 -17.07 20.27 1.28
C PRO A 49 -18.23 19.67 2.09
N VAL A 50 -19.47 19.74 1.59
CA VAL A 50 -20.63 19.15 2.28
C VAL A 50 -20.51 17.63 2.34
N VAL A 51 -20.21 16.98 1.21
CA VAL A 51 -20.02 15.52 1.15
C VAL A 51 -18.81 15.10 1.97
N LEU A 52 -17.69 15.83 1.90
CA LEU A 52 -16.49 15.49 2.67
C LEU A 52 -16.73 15.60 4.19
N MET A 53 -17.37 16.66 4.67
CA MET A 53 -17.73 16.81 6.10
C MET A 53 -18.72 15.74 6.56
N GLY A 54 -19.72 15.41 5.73
CA GLY A 54 -20.64 14.32 6.01
C GLY A 54 -19.91 12.97 6.09
N THR A 55 -18.94 12.73 5.20
CA THR A 55 -18.14 11.51 5.19
C THR A 55 -17.32 11.38 6.46
N PHE A 56 -16.69 12.46 6.94
CA PHE A 56 -16.01 12.47 8.25
C PHE A 56 -16.96 12.13 9.41
N SER A 57 -18.20 12.62 9.37
CA SER A 57 -19.21 12.33 10.38
C SER A 57 -19.60 10.84 10.38
N VAL A 58 -19.73 10.24 9.19
CA VAL A 58 -19.96 8.79 9.04
C VAL A 58 -18.76 8.00 9.54
N LEU A 59 -17.55 8.37 9.17
CA LEU A 59 -16.32 7.71 9.65
C LEU A 59 -16.22 7.74 11.18
N TYR A 60 -16.50 8.90 11.78
CA TYR A 60 -16.55 9.04 13.23
C TYR A 60 -17.62 8.13 13.87
N ALA A 61 -18.83 8.07 13.29
CA ALA A 61 -19.91 7.22 13.79
C ALA A 61 -19.58 5.72 13.74
N PHE A 62 -18.80 5.28 12.75
CA PHE A 62 -18.33 3.90 12.64
C PHE A 62 -16.99 3.62 13.36
N GLY A 63 -16.45 4.60 14.09
CA GLY A 63 -15.22 4.46 14.86
C GLY A 63 -13.92 4.48 14.04
N TYR A 64 -13.97 4.99 12.80
CA TYR A 64 -12.78 5.19 11.97
C TYR A 64 -12.05 6.49 12.32
N SER A 65 -10.74 6.50 12.12
CA SER A 65 -9.87 7.65 12.33
C SER A 65 -9.48 8.34 11.03
N VAL A 66 -9.06 9.60 11.14
CA VAL A 66 -8.34 10.29 10.07
C VAL A 66 -6.92 9.73 10.01
N ASN A 67 -6.58 9.07 8.91
CA ASN A 67 -5.27 8.48 8.67
C ASN A 67 -4.96 8.54 7.17
N THR A 68 -3.75 8.11 6.78
CA THR A 68 -3.30 8.17 5.38
C THR A 68 -4.23 7.43 4.42
N LEU A 69 -4.78 6.27 4.81
CA LEU A 69 -5.66 5.44 3.96
C LEU A 69 -7.04 6.09 3.77
N THR A 70 -7.67 6.54 4.87
CA THR A 70 -8.96 7.23 4.79
C THR A 70 -8.83 8.54 4.04
N MET A 71 -7.72 9.26 4.17
CA MET A 71 -7.47 10.49 3.41
C MET A 71 -7.20 10.23 1.92
N PHE A 72 -6.46 9.18 1.55
CA PHE A 72 -6.32 8.77 0.13
C PHE A 72 -7.68 8.43 -0.48
N ALA A 73 -8.52 7.70 0.26
CA ALA A 73 -9.89 7.40 -0.17
C ALA A 73 -10.72 8.68 -0.37
N MET A 74 -10.53 9.71 0.47
CA MET A 74 -11.20 11.02 0.32
C MET A 74 -10.74 11.76 -0.94
N VAL A 75 -9.44 11.79 -1.24
CA VAL A 75 -8.94 12.42 -2.48
C VAL A 75 -9.49 11.69 -3.71
N LEU A 76 -9.50 10.36 -3.68
CA LEU A 76 -10.08 9.55 -4.75
C LEU A 76 -11.59 9.80 -4.91
N ALA A 77 -12.28 9.96 -3.78
CA ALA A 77 -13.70 10.26 -3.76
C ALA A 77 -14.03 11.61 -4.40
N ILE A 78 -13.13 12.62 -4.37
CA ILE A 78 -13.36 13.93 -5.03
C ILE A 78 -13.74 13.77 -6.49
N GLY A 79 -12.98 12.95 -7.22
CA GLY A 79 -13.27 12.72 -8.64
C GLY A 79 -14.63 12.05 -8.85
N LEU A 80 -15.07 11.22 -7.90
CA LEU A 80 -16.35 10.52 -7.96
C LEU A 80 -17.54 11.41 -7.55
N LEU A 81 -17.38 12.23 -6.51
CA LEU A 81 -18.45 13.03 -5.89
C LEU A 81 -18.84 14.26 -6.71
N VAL A 82 -17.91 14.86 -7.46
CA VAL A 82 -18.27 16.03 -8.28
C VAL A 82 -19.15 15.63 -9.44
N ASP A 83 -19.04 14.39 -9.89
CA ASP A 83 -19.72 13.91 -11.08
C ASP A 83 -21.24 13.98 -10.95
N ASP A 84 -21.83 13.53 -9.84
CA ASP A 84 -23.30 13.56 -9.68
C ASP A 84 -23.83 14.99 -9.74
N ALA A 85 -23.13 15.93 -9.08
CA ALA A 85 -23.48 17.34 -9.13
C ALA A 85 -23.26 17.96 -10.52
N ILE A 86 -22.22 17.54 -11.24
CA ILE A 86 -21.96 17.96 -12.63
C ILE A 86 -23.08 17.48 -13.54
N VAL A 87 -23.49 16.21 -13.47
CA VAL A 87 -24.57 15.64 -14.29
C VAL A 87 -25.88 16.41 -14.08
N VAL A 88 -26.17 16.80 -12.83
CA VAL A 88 -27.33 17.64 -12.52
C VAL A 88 -27.22 19.00 -13.19
N VAL A 89 -26.14 19.74 -12.95
CA VAL A 89 -25.97 21.12 -13.46
C VAL A 89 -25.95 21.15 -14.98
N GLU A 90 -25.24 20.23 -15.60
CA GLU A 90 -25.15 20.10 -17.06
C GLU A 90 -26.52 19.81 -17.68
N ASN A 91 -27.29 18.88 -17.10
CA ASN A 91 -28.61 18.55 -17.62
C ASN A 91 -29.60 19.71 -17.46
N VAL A 92 -29.49 20.49 -16.37
CA VAL A 92 -30.28 21.71 -16.18
C VAL A 92 -29.93 22.76 -17.23
N GLU A 93 -28.64 23.04 -17.45
CA GLU A 93 -28.19 24.00 -18.47
C GLU A 93 -28.63 23.57 -19.88
N ARG A 94 -28.56 22.27 -20.19
CA ARG A 94 -29.05 21.72 -21.45
C ARG A 94 -30.52 22.05 -21.67
N ILE A 95 -31.39 21.72 -20.71
CA ILE A 95 -32.84 21.99 -20.81
C ILE A 95 -33.13 23.49 -20.90
N MET A 96 -32.41 24.31 -20.14
CA MET A 96 -32.54 25.77 -20.23
C MET A 96 -32.16 26.30 -21.61
N SER A 97 -31.09 25.78 -22.22
CA SER A 97 -30.64 26.21 -23.54
C SER A 97 -31.53 25.70 -24.68
N GLU A 98 -32.00 24.46 -24.61
CA GLU A 98 -32.81 23.83 -25.68
C GLU A 98 -34.27 24.30 -25.65
N GLU A 99 -34.84 24.46 -24.45
CA GLU A 99 -36.28 24.74 -24.29
C GLU A 99 -36.57 26.19 -23.86
N GLY A 100 -35.58 26.91 -23.32
CA GLY A 100 -35.75 28.29 -22.84
C GLY A 100 -36.55 28.40 -21.53
N LEU A 101 -36.61 27.33 -20.73
CA LEU A 101 -37.33 27.30 -19.46
C LEU A 101 -36.63 28.10 -18.37
N THR A 102 -37.39 28.55 -17.35
CA THR A 102 -36.81 29.20 -16.17
C THR A 102 -35.93 28.20 -15.39
N PRO A 103 -34.91 28.66 -14.63
CA PRO A 103 -34.02 27.76 -13.87
C PRO A 103 -34.77 26.76 -12.98
N ARG A 104 -35.87 27.20 -12.36
CA ARG A 104 -36.71 26.35 -11.50
C ARG A 104 -37.45 25.26 -12.27
N GLU A 105 -38.05 25.61 -13.40
CA GLU A 105 -38.79 24.65 -14.24
C GLU A 105 -37.85 23.67 -14.94
N ALA A 106 -36.73 24.17 -15.46
CA ALA A 106 -35.69 23.34 -16.05
C ALA A 106 -35.11 22.35 -15.03
N THR A 107 -34.89 22.79 -13.78
CA THR A 107 -34.45 21.91 -12.69
C THR A 107 -35.46 20.83 -12.38
N ARG A 108 -36.75 21.17 -12.27
CA ARG A 108 -37.81 20.18 -12.01
C ARG A 108 -37.90 19.14 -13.14
N LYS A 109 -37.80 19.58 -14.39
CA LYS A 109 -37.79 18.68 -15.55
C LYS A 109 -36.52 17.82 -15.60
N SER A 110 -35.37 18.42 -15.30
CA SER A 110 -34.07 17.75 -15.25
C SER A 110 -34.09 16.59 -14.25
N MET A 111 -34.53 16.85 -13.01
CA MET A 111 -34.61 15.82 -11.95
C MET A 111 -35.47 14.63 -12.38
N GLY A 112 -36.61 14.87 -13.03
CA GLY A 112 -37.47 13.81 -13.55
C GLY A 112 -36.80 12.91 -14.60
N GLN A 113 -35.77 13.41 -15.30
CA GLN A 113 -35.02 12.64 -16.30
C GLN A 113 -33.84 11.86 -15.70
N ILE A 114 -33.14 12.43 -14.71
CA ILE A 114 -31.83 11.89 -14.27
C ILE A 114 -31.85 11.22 -12.89
N GLN A 115 -32.92 11.37 -12.10
CA GLN A 115 -32.95 10.85 -10.72
C GLN A 115 -32.70 9.33 -10.66
N GLY A 116 -33.32 8.54 -11.56
CA GLY A 116 -33.07 7.10 -11.64
C GLY A 116 -31.62 6.75 -11.99
N ALA A 117 -31.06 7.46 -12.97
CA ALA A 117 -29.67 7.29 -13.39
C ALA A 117 -28.68 7.61 -12.26
N LEU A 118 -28.91 8.69 -11.50
CA LEU A 118 -28.05 9.08 -10.37
C LEU A 118 -28.02 7.99 -9.28
N VAL A 119 -29.19 7.49 -8.88
CA VAL A 119 -29.28 6.41 -7.88
C VAL A 119 -28.63 5.12 -8.40
N GLY A 120 -28.86 4.79 -9.67
CA GLY A 120 -28.25 3.62 -10.30
C GLY A 120 -26.72 3.69 -10.34
N ILE A 121 -26.17 4.84 -10.74
CA ILE A 121 -24.73 5.09 -10.79
C ILE A 121 -24.11 4.95 -9.39
N ALA A 122 -24.69 5.59 -8.37
CA ALA A 122 -24.15 5.47 -7.01
C ALA A 122 -24.25 4.06 -6.48
N MET A 123 -25.35 3.34 -6.72
CA MET A 123 -25.47 1.94 -6.33
C MET A 123 -24.38 1.08 -6.98
N VAL A 124 -24.12 1.25 -8.28
CA VAL A 124 -23.09 0.50 -9.00
C VAL A 124 -21.69 0.84 -8.49
N LEU A 125 -21.40 2.13 -8.28
CA LEU A 125 -20.11 2.53 -7.71
C LEU A 125 -19.93 1.97 -6.29
N SER A 126 -20.95 2.05 -5.43
CA SER A 126 -20.90 1.44 -4.10
C SER A 126 -20.74 -0.07 -4.17
N ALA A 127 -21.42 -0.75 -5.10
CA ALA A 127 -21.36 -2.19 -5.30
C ALA A 127 -19.96 -2.72 -5.65
N VAL A 128 -19.13 -1.91 -6.32
CA VAL A 128 -17.73 -2.26 -6.60
C VAL A 128 -16.92 -2.38 -5.31
N PHE A 129 -17.13 -1.46 -4.37
CA PHE A 129 -16.32 -1.35 -3.15
C PHE A 129 -16.85 -2.21 -2.01
N VAL A 130 -18.17 -2.36 -1.83
CA VAL A 130 -18.76 -3.09 -0.69
C VAL A 130 -18.14 -4.49 -0.45
N PRO A 131 -17.89 -5.33 -1.46
CA PRO A 131 -17.26 -6.64 -1.26
C PRO A 131 -15.90 -6.59 -0.55
N MET A 132 -15.11 -5.54 -0.79
CA MET A 132 -13.77 -5.43 -0.21
C MET A 132 -13.80 -5.28 1.32
N ALA A 133 -14.90 -4.76 1.87
CA ALA A 133 -15.07 -4.59 3.32
C ALA A 133 -15.12 -5.94 4.06
N PHE A 134 -15.51 -7.01 3.38
CA PHE A 134 -15.69 -8.34 3.97
C PHE A 134 -14.43 -9.19 3.96
N PHE A 135 -13.33 -8.72 3.35
CA PHE A 135 -12.08 -9.47 3.32
C PHE A 135 -11.43 -9.51 4.72
N GLY A 136 -10.85 -10.67 5.03
CA GLY A 136 -10.15 -10.94 6.29
C GLY A 136 -8.68 -10.52 6.26
N GLY A 137 -7.99 -10.72 7.38
CA GLY A 137 -6.55 -10.42 7.51
C GLY A 137 -6.22 -8.92 7.53
N THR A 138 -4.94 -8.60 7.46
CA THR A 138 -4.44 -7.22 7.49
C THR A 138 -4.83 -6.46 6.22
N THR A 139 -4.77 -7.13 5.06
CA THR A 139 -5.23 -6.60 3.78
C THR A 139 -6.69 -6.14 3.84
N GLY A 140 -7.57 -6.98 4.42
CA GLY A 140 -8.97 -6.63 4.62
C GLY A 140 -9.19 -5.39 5.48
N ALA A 141 -8.34 -5.16 6.49
CA ALA A 141 -8.40 -3.95 7.31
C ALA A 141 -8.03 -2.67 6.53
N ILE A 142 -7.11 -2.77 5.57
CA ILE A 142 -6.79 -1.67 4.64
C ILE A 142 -7.97 -1.44 3.69
N TYR A 143 -8.53 -2.51 3.13
CA TYR A 143 -9.66 -2.43 2.21
C TYR A 143 -10.92 -1.84 2.83
N ARG A 144 -11.24 -2.16 4.08
CA ARG A 144 -12.38 -1.56 4.80
C ARG A 144 -12.30 -0.04 4.88
N GLN A 145 -11.10 0.52 5.06
CA GLN A 145 -10.91 1.96 5.15
C GLN A 145 -11.27 2.65 3.83
N PHE A 146 -10.78 2.13 2.70
CA PHE A 146 -11.19 2.63 1.39
C PHE A 146 -12.68 2.41 1.12
N SER A 147 -13.18 1.21 1.41
CA SER A 147 -14.56 0.83 1.14
C SER A 147 -15.55 1.77 1.82
N ILE A 148 -15.41 1.95 3.13
CA ILE A 148 -16.39 2.68 3.93
C ILE A 148 -16.31 4.15 3.61
N THR A 149 -15.10 4.71 3.45
CA THR A 149 -14.93 6.11 3.06
C THR A 149 -15.56 6.38 1.69
N ILE A 150 -15.27 5.58 0.66
CA ILE A 150 -15.81 5.80 -0.69
C ILE A 150 -17.31 5.55 -0.73
N VAL A 151 -17.81 4.47 -0.14
CA VAL A 151 -19.26 4.17 -0.12
C VAL A 151 -20.03 5.26 0.61
N ALA A 152 -19.54 5.71 1.78
CA ALA A 152 -20.15 6.82 2.50
C ALA A 152 -20.17 8.12 1.68
N ALA A 153 -19.04 8.45 1.04
CA ALA A 153 -18.95 9.62 0.16
C ALA A 153 -19.91 9.53 -1.03
N MET A 154 -20.04 8.36 -1.67
CA MET A 154 -20.95 8.14 -2.80
C MET A 154 -22.43 8.25 -2.40
N VAL A 155 -22.82 7.65 -1.28
CA VAL A 155 -24.20 7.74 -0.78
C VAL A 155 -24.55 9.19 -0.43
N LEU A 156 -23.64 9.90 0.25
CA LEU A 156 -23.82 11.31 0.57
C LEU A 156 -23.81 12.19 -0.69
N SER A 157 -22.99 11.86 -1.70
CA SER A 157 -22.95 12.56 -3.00
C SER A 157 -24.31 12.55 -3.67
N VAL A 158 -24.95 11.39 -3.79
CA VAL A 158 -26.29 11.29 -4.40
C VAL A 158 -27.35 11.99 -3.57
N LEU A 159 -27.29 11.91 -2.23
CA LEU A 159 -28.20 12.68 -1.37
C LEU A 159 -28.06 14.19 -1.61
N VAL A 160 -26.83 14.69 -1.71
CA VAL A 160 -26.54 16.10 -2.01
C VAL A 160 -27.01 16.46 -3.43
N ALA A 161 -26.79 15.60 -4.41
CA ALA A 161 -27.23 15.79 -5.80
C ALA A 161 -28.76 15.82 -5.96
N MET A 162 -29.51 15.13 -5.09
CA MET A 162 -30.97 15.12 -5.09
C MET A 162 -31.61 16.23 -4.23
N ILE A 163 -30.90 16.75 -3.24
CA ILE A 163 -31.44 17.71 -2.26
C ILE A 163 -30.89 19.12 -2.48
N LEU A 164 -29.57 19.28 -2.34
CA LEU A 164 -28.90 20.58 -2.33
C LEU A 164 -28.66 21.10 -3.75
N THR A 165 -28.11 20.28 -4.64
CA THR A 165 -27.76 20.67 -6.00
C THR A 165 -28.94 21.22 -6.80
N PRO A 166 -30.17 20.63 -6.75
CA PRO A 166 -31.31 21.17 -7.48
C PRO A 166 -31.78 22.51 -6.91
N ALA A 167 -31.74 22.67 -5.57
CA ALA A 167 -32.06 23.95 -4.93
C ALA A 167 -31.07 25.06 -5.34
N LEU A 168 -29.77 24.73 -5.42
CA LEU A 168 -28.74 25.65 -5.90
C LEU A 168 -28.89 25.97 -7.40
N CYS A 169 -29.25 24.99 -8.23
CA CYS A 169 -29.53 25.22 -9.65
C CYS A 169 -30.68 26.22 -9.86
N ALA A 170 -31.79 26.02 -9.13
CA ALA A 170 -32.96 26.89 -9.25
C ALA A 170 -32.72 28.33 -8.75
N THR A 171 -31.73 28.55 -7.87
CA THR A 171 -31.48 29.85 -7.23
C THR A 171 -30.27 30.61 -7.78
N LEU A 172 -29.19 29.92 -8.15
CA LEU A 172 -27.94 30.53 -8.59
C LEU A 172 -27.80 30.65 -10.12
N LEU A 173 -28.42 29.75 -10.90
CA LEU A 173 -28.34 29.79 -12.36
C LEU A 173 -29.12 30.97 -12.91
N LYS A 174 -28.55 31.63 -13.93
CA LYS A 174 -29.21 32.71 -14.65
C LYS A 174 -30.03 32.13 -15.80
N PRO A 175 -31.22 32.67 -16.11
CA PRO A 175 -31.99 32.26 -17.28
C PRO A 175 -31.17 32.39 -18.56
N LEU A 176 -31.22 31.36 -19.40
CA LEU A 176 -30.67 31.35 -20.76
C LEU A 176 -31.82 31.57 -21.75
N LYS A 177 -31.63 32.37 -22.80
CA LYS A 177 -32.58 32.38 -23.91
C LYS A 177 -32.49 31.08 -24.68
N LYS A 178 -33.57 30.68 -25.35
CA LYS A 178 -33.60 29.49 -26.20
C LYS A 178 -32.52 29.60 -27.30
N GLY A 179 -31.64 28.61 -27.41
CA GLY A 179 -30.49 28.59 -28.31
C GLY A 179 -29.28 29.41 -27.85
N GLU A 180 -29.36 30.06 -26.67
CA GLU A 180 -28.24 30.75 -26.06
C GLU A 180 -27.35 29.74 -25.32
N HIS A 181 -26.06 29.76 -25.66
CA HIS A 181 -25.03 29.01 -24.95
C HIS A 181 -24.06 30.00 -24.31
N HIS A 182 -23.53 29.65 -23.14
CA HIS A 182 -22.47 30.44 -22.52
C HIS A 182 -21.20 30.44 -23.40
N GLY A 183 -20.39 31.52 -23.29
CA GLY A 183 -19.09 31.60 -23.98
C GLY A 183 -19.11 31.86 -25.49
N GLN A 184 -20.06 32.65 -26.02
CA GLN A 184 -20.15 32.97 -27.45
C GLN A 184 -19.04 33.91 -27.99
N LYS A 185 -18.13 34.40 -27.15
CA LYS A 185 -17.03 35.30 -27.56
C LYS A 185 -15.69 34.88 -26.94
N GLY A 186 -14.59 35.13 -27.66
CA GLY A 186 -13.22 34.89 -27.18
C GLY A 186 -12.79 33.42 -27.16
N PHE A 187 -11.96 33.06 -26.19
CA PHE A 187 -11.40 31.70 -26.02
C PHE A 187 -12.47 30.60 -25.91
N PHE A 188 -13.55 30.87 -25.18
CA PHE A 188 -14.64 29.91 -24.98
C PHE A 188 -15.42 29.61 -26.26
N ALA A 189 -15.55 30.59 -27.17
CA ALA A 189 -16.20 30.38 -28.46
C ALA A 189 -15.35 29.45 -29.34
N TRP A 190 -14.04 29.66 -29.35
CA TRP A 190 -13.09 28.78 -30.02
C TRP A 190 -13.15 27.36 -29.44
N PHE A 191 -13.15 27.21 -28.11
CA PHE A 191 -13.25 25.91 -27.46
C PHE A 191 -14.55 25.19 -27.82
N ASN A 192 -15.70 25.88 -27.77
CA ASN A 192 -17.00 25.32 -28.14
C ASN A 192 -17.05 24.88 -29.60
N GLN A 193 -16.59 25.72 -30.53
CA GLN A 193 -16.54 25.38 -31.96
C GLN A 193 -15.63 24.19 -32.22
N MET A 194 -14.46 24.18 -31.58
CA MET A 194 -13.50 23.10 -31.70
C MET A 194 -14.03 21.79 -31.11
N PHE A 195 -14.67 21.85 -29.95
CA PHE A 195 -15.35 20.72 -29.32
C PHE A 195 -16.44 20.16 -30.24
N ASN A 196 -17.35 21.00 -30.73
CA ASN A 196 -18.45 20.58 -31.60
C ASN A 196 -17.94 19.93 -32.90
N ARG A 197 -16.90 20.52 -33.51
CA ARG A 197 -16.26 19.95 -34.71
C ARG A 197 -15.65 18.58 -34.43
N ASN A 198 -15.07 18.38 -33.25
CA ASN A 198 -14.56 17.07 -32.83
C ASN A 198 -15.67 16.09 -32.47
N ALA A 199 -16.77 16.55 -31.87
CA ALA A 199 -17.93 15.73 -31.56
C ALA A 199 -18.55 15.14 -32.84
N GLU A 200 -18.67 15.93 -33.91
CA GLU A 200 -19.12 15.43 -35.22
C GLU A 200 -18.15 14.42 -35.84
N ARG A 201 -16.83 14.62 -35.67
CA ARG A 201 -15.83 13.64 -36.12
C ARG A 201 -15.90 12.35 -35.33
N TYR A 202 -16.10 12.44 -34.02
CA TYR A 202 -16.30 11.31 -33.13
C TYR A 202 -17.55 10.52 -33.53
N GLU A 203 -18.70 11.19 -33.74
CA GLU A 203 -19.94 10.57 -34.20
C GLU A 203 -19.73 9.81 -35.52
N LYS A 204 -19.08 10.45 -36.51
CA LYS A 204 -18.70 9.81 -37.79
C LYS A 204 -17.73 8.65 -37.59
N GLY A 205 -16.85 8.73 -36.59
CA GLY A 205 -15.93 7.68 -36.18
C GLY A 205 -16.69 6.46 -35.65
N VAL A 206 -17.56 6.66 -34.66
CA VAL A 206 -18.40 5.62 -34.08
C VAL A 206 -19.27 4.95 -35.15
N ALA A 207 -19.86 5.72 -36.07
CA ALA A 207 -20.62 5.18 -37.20
C ALA A 207 -19.77 4.22 -38.07
N LYS A 208 -18.52 4.58 -38.37
CA LYS A 208 -17.58 3.70 -39.11
C LYS A 208 -17.23 2.43 -38.33
N ILE A 209 -17.04 2.54 -37.02
CA ILE A 209 -16.75 1.40 -36.13
C ILE A 209 -17.92 0.42 -36.15
N LEU A 210 -19.13 0.92 -35.99
CA LEU A 210 -20.35 0.13 -35.98
C LEU A 210 -20.61 -0.58 -37.32
N HIS A 211 -20.31 0.06 -38.46
CA HIS A 211 -20.39 -0.59 -39.78
C HIS A 211 -19.31 -1.66 -40.01
N ARG A 212 -18.15 -1.57 -39.35
CA ARG A 212 -17.02 -2.52 -39.46
C ARG A 212 -16.76 -3.24 -38.14
N SER A 213 -17.83 -3.69 -37.48
CA SER A 213 -17.79 -4.26 -36.13
C SER A 213 -16.77 -5.40 -35.97
N LEU A 214 -16.63 -6.28 -36.96
CA LEU A 214 -15.74 -7.44 -36.89
C LEU A 214 -14.26 -7.06 -36.68
N ARG A 215 -13.78 -5.99 -37.33
CA ARG A 215 -12.38 -5.54 -37.19
C ARG A 215 -12.09 -5.02 -35.79
N TRP A 216 -13.05 -4.30 -35.21
CA TRP A 216 -12.90 -3.74 -33.87
C TRP A 216 -13.04 -4.79 -32.77
N ILE A 217 -13.83 -5.85 -33.00
CA ILE A 217 -13.82 -7.04 -32.13
C ILE A 217 -12.43 -7.70 -32.12
N VAL A 218 -11.78 -7.83 -33.28
CA VAL A 218 -10.40 -8.38 -33.33
C VAL A 218 -9.43 -7.49 -32.54
N ILE A 219 -9.52 -6.16 -32.69
CA ILE A 219 -8.73 -5.22 -31.89
C ILE A 219 -9.02 -5.39 -30.39
N TYR A 220 -10.28 -5.55 -30.00
CA TYR A 220 -10.65 -5.81 -28.61
C TYR A 220 -10.03 -7.10 -28.07
N VAL A 221 -10.05 -8.19 -28.84
CA VAL A 221 -9.41 -9.45 -28.46
C VAL A 221 -7.89 -9.29 -28.33
N LEU A 222 -7.25 -8.51 -29.21
CA LEU A 222 -5.82 -8.18 -29.08
C LEU A 222 -5.54 -7.35 -27.82
N LEU A 223 -6.40 -6.38 -27.49
CA LEU A 223 -6.30 -5.60 -26.26
C LEU A 223 -6.46 -6.49 -25.02
N LEU A 224 -7.40 -7.44 -25.03
CA LEU A 224 -7.54 -8.45 -23.97
C LEU A 224 -6.27 -9.31 -23.84
N GLY A 225 -5.69 -9.76 -24.95
CA GLY A 225 -4.41 -10.47 -24.93
C GLY A 225 -3.28 -9.62 -24.33
N GLY A 226 -3.22 -8.34 -24.70
CA GLY A 226 -2.28 -7.37 -24.12
C GLY A 226 -2.50 -7.14 -22.63
N MET A 227 -3.75 -7.08 -22.18
CA MET A 227 -4.09 -7.00 -20.76
C MET A 227 -3.56 -8.20 -19.98
N VAL A 228 -3.82 -9.42 -20.45
CA VAL A 228 -3.36 -10.66 -19.80
C VAL A 228 -1.83 -10.70 -19.77
N PHE A 229 -1.18 -10.32 -20.87
CA PHE A 229 0.28 -10.23 -20.92
C PHE A 229 0.84 -9.25 -19.88
N LEU A 230 0.27 -8.04 -19.79
CA LEU A 230 0.69 -7.04 -18.80
C LEU A 230 0.45 -7.51 -17.37
N PHE A 231 -0.71 -8.11 -17.11
CA PHE A 231 -1.05 -8.60 -15.76
C PHE A 231 -0.09 -9.70 -15.29
N LEU A 232 0.33 -10.59 -16.19
CA LEU A 232 1.31 -11.64 -15.89
C LEU A 232 2.75 -11.13 -15.75
N ARG A 233 3.06 -9.97 -16.35
CA ARG A 233 4.39 -9.34 -16.29
C ARG A 233 4.53 -8.32 -15.17
N LEU A 234 3.42 -7.81 -14.64
CA LEU A 234 3.45 -6.78 -13.61
C LEU A 234 3.88 -7.41 -12.29
N PRO A 235 5.02 -6.98 -11.72
CA PRO A 235 5.51 -7.55 -10.47
C PRO A 235 4.55 -7.26 -9.31
N THR A 236 4.46 -8.18 -8.35
CA THR A 236 3.64 -8.01 -7.15
C THR A 236 4.46 -7.48 -5.98
N SER A 237 3.78 -6.73 -5.10
CA SER A 237 4.25 -6.38 -3.77
C SER A 237 3.07 -6.15 -2.83
N PHE A 238 3.33 -5.99 -1.53
CA PHE A 238 2.27 -5.69 -0.57
C PHE A 238 2.00 -4.19 -0.42
N LEU A 239 3.03 -3.42 -0.04
CA LEU A 239 2.96 -1.96 0.15
C LEU A 239 4.25 -1.33 -0.37
N PRO A 240 4.17 -0.13 -0.98
CA PRO A 240 5.34 0.58 -1.44
C PRO A 240 6.19 1.02 -0.26
N LEU A 241 7.51 1.03 -0.46
CA LEU A 241 8.44 1.56 0.52
C LEU A 241 8.32 3.09 0.56
N GLU A 242 8.35 3.65 1.77
CA GLU A 242 8.22 5.10 2.00
C GLU A 242 9.47 5.67 2.67
N ASP A 243 9.83 6.90 2.28
CA ASP A 243 10.79 7.67 3.08
C ASP A 243 10.08 8.23 4.31
N ARG A 244 10.23 7.52 5.44
CA ARG A 244 9.65 7.90 6.74
C ARG A 244 10.45 8.98 7.49
N GLY A 245 11.48 9.56 6.87
CA GLY A 245 12.35 10.56 7.51
C GLY A 245 13.28 9.94 8.56
N MET A 246 13.40 8.61 8.56
CA MET A 246 14.25 7.86 9.46
C MET A 246 14.55 6.48 8.89
N PHE A 247 15.67 5.90 9.32
CA PHE A 247 16.04 4.53 9.02
C PHE A 247 16.88 3.94 10.16
N THR A 248 17.14 2.64 10.11
CA THR A 248 17.94 1.95 11.13
C THR A 248 19.23 1.41 10.53
N THR A 249 20.29 1.40 11.35
CA THR A 249 21.55 0.75 11.03
C THR A 249 21.85 -0.28 12.08
N SER A 250 22.00 -1.52 11.65
CA SER A 250 22.30 -2.65 12.50
C SER A 250 23.78 -2.99 12.41
N VAL A 251 24.40 -3.26 13.54
CA VAL A 251 25.83 -3.58 13.66
C VAL A 251 25.94 -4.92 14.37
N GLN A 252 26.65 -5.85 13.75
CA GLN A 252 26.92 -7.18 14.29
C GLN A 252 28.40 -7.51 14.13
N LEU A 253 29.10 -7.60 15.25
CA LEU A 253 30.47 -8.11 15.33
C LEU A 253 30.45 -9.64 15.48
N PRO A 254 31.56 -10.33 15.17
CA PRO A 254 31.70 -11.75 15.44
C PRO A 254 31.39 -12.11 16.90
N SER A 255 30.81 -13.29 17.12
CA SER A 255 30.52 -13.84 18.44
C SER A 255 31.76 -13.83 19.35
N GLY A 256 31.56 -13.43 20.61
CA GLY A 256 32.65 -13.26 21.60
C GLY A 256 33.28 -11.85 21.62
N SER A 257 32.92 -10.97 20.69
CA SER A 257 33.36 -9.57 20.73
C SER A 257 32.77 -8.82 21.94
N THR A 258 33.57 -7.96 22.57
CA THR A 258 33.18 -7.21 23.77
C THR A 258 32.36 -5.97 23.44
N GLN A 259 31.62 -5.46 24.42
CA GLN A 259 30.86 -4.21 24.29
C GLN A 259 31.76 -3.03 23.87
N GLN A 260 33.02 -3.01 24.34
CA GLN A 260 33.98 -1.95 24.01
C GLN A 260 34.41 -1.99 22.53
N GLN A 261 34.54 -3.18 21.94
CA GLN A 261 34.83 -3.32 20.51
C GLN A 261 33.63 -2.85 19.67
N THR A 262 32.42 -3.24 20.07
CA THR A 262 31.19 -2.79 19.42
C THR A 262 31.05 -1.27 19.47
N LEU A 263 31.35 -0.65 20.61
CA LEU A 263 31.28 0.81 20.76
C LEU A 263 32.22 1.53 19.79
N LYS A 264 33.45 1.04 19.57
CA LYS A 264 34.40 1.65 18.61
C LYS A 264 33.86 1.64 17.18
N VAL A 265 33.22 0.55 16.78
CA VAL A 265 32.59 0.45 15.45
C VAL A 265 31.41 1.40 15.33
N VAL A 266 30.59 1.51 16.38
CA VAL A 266 29.48 2.47 16.44
C VAL A 266 29.98 3.91 16.31
N GLU A 267 31.04 4.30 17.03
CA GLU A 267 31.66 5.63 16.93
C GLU A 267 32.16 5.93 15.51
N GLN A 268 32.73 4.93 14.82
CA GLN A 268 33.14 5.06 13.42
C GLN A 268 31.96 5.32 12.49
N ILE A 269 30.83 4.63 12.71
CA ILE A 269 29.60 4.79 11.93
C ILE A 269 28.95 6.16 12.19
N GLU A 270 28.89 6.57 13.46
CA GLU A 270 28.41 7.91 13.84
C GLU A 270 29.22 8.99 13.14
N LYS A 271 30.56 8.87 13.16
CA LYS A 271 31.45 9.81 12.47
C LYS A 271 31.18 9.86 10.97
N TYR A 272 30.92 8.72 10.31
CA TYR A 272 30.55 8.71 8.89
C TYR A 272 29.30 9.55 8.64
N TYR A 273 28.24 9.32 9.42
CA TYR A 273 26.99 10.05 9.27
C TYR A 273 27.13 11.56 9.49
N PHE A 274 27.85 11.98 10.52
CA PHE A 274 28.06 13.41 10.80
C PHE A 274 29.06 14.11 9.86
N THR A 275 29.82 13.37 9.05
CA THR A 275 30.80 13.96 8.12
C THR A 275 30.33 13.93 6.67
N HIS A 276 29.91 12.76 6.18
CA HIS A 276 29.57 12.54 4.77
C HIS A 276 28.09 12.81 4.48
N GLU A 277 27.21 12.67 5.48
CA GLU A 277 25.75 12.84 5.33
C GLU A 277 25.19 13.96 6.23
N LYS A 278 26.06 14.90 6.64
CA LYS A 278 25.73 16.02 7.54
C LYS A 278 24.55 16.88 7.07
N ASP A 279 24.37 16.96 5.75
CA ASP A 279 23.35 17.79 5.14
C ASP A 279 21.97 17.12 5.23
N ASN A 280 21.92 15.79 5.33
CA ASN A 280 20.69 15.01 5.37
C ASN A 280 20.27 14.56 6.78
N ILE A 281 21.23 14.39 7.69
CA ILE A 281 21.01 13.80 9.01
C ILE A 281 20.76 14.87 10.07
N MET A 282 19.74 14.65 10.89
CA MET A 282 19.43 15.49 12.06
C MET A 282 20.07 14.90 13.32
N SER A 283 19.85 13.62 13.58
CA SER A 283 20.43 12.95 14.74
C SER A 283 20.67 11.47 14.53
N VAL A 284 21.60 10.94 15.32
CA VAL A 284 21.92 9.52 15.41
C VAL A 284 21.81 9.11 16.86
N PHE A 285 21.15 7.98 17.13
CA PHE A 285 21.09 7.39 18.46
C PHE A 285 21.43 5.92 18.38
N ALA A 286 22.49 5.53 19.07
CA ALA A 286 22.93 4.15 19.13
C ALA A 286 22.53 3.49 20.45
N THR A 287 22.07 2.25 20.36
CA THR A 287 21.91 1.33 21.49
C THR A 287 22.93 0.21 21.33
N VAL A 288 23.92 0.17 22.22
CA VAL A 288 24.94 -0.89 22.25
C VAL A 288 24.47 -1.99 23.21
N GLY A 289 24.60 -3.25 22.82
CA GLY A 289 24.11 -4.38 23.62
C GLY A 289 22.74 -4.91 23.17
N SER A 290 22.11 -4.25 22.20
CA SER A 290 20.81 -4.63 21.63
C SER A 290 20.84 -4.43 20.12
N GLY A 291 20.48 -5.46 19.35
CA GLY A 291 20.61 -5.45 17.90
C GLY A 291 19.67 -6.43 17.19
N PRO A 292 19.89 -6.70 15.89
CA PRO A 292 19.29 -7.86 15.23
C PRO A 292 19.60 -9.12 16.01
N GLY A 293 18.68 -10.06 16.08
CA GLY A 293 18.94 -11.33 16.74
C GLY A 293 18.82 -11.33 18.27
N GLY A 294 18.72 -10.17 18.93
CA GLY A 294 18.49 -10.05 20.36
C GLY A 294 19.47 -9.13 21.09
N ASN A 295 19.69 -9.41 22.38
CA ASN A 295 20.64 -8.67 23.22
C ASN A 295 21.97 -9.43 23.29
N GLY A 296 23.07 -8.72 23.06
CA GLY A 296 24.41 -9.29 23.05
C GLY A 296 25.47 -8.21 23.02
N GLN A 297 26.64 -8.47 23.59
CA GLN A 297 27.72 -7.47 23.66
C GLN A 297 28.29 -7.11 22.29
N ASN A 298 28.22 -8.03 21.33
CA ASN A 298 28.71 -7.91 19.96
C ASN A 298 27.71 -7.24 19.00
N VAL A 299 26.54 -6.82 19.48
CA VAL A 299 25.50 -6.21 18.62
C VAL A 299 25.15 -4.80 19.06
N ALA A 300 24.78 -3.97 18.08
CA ALA A 300 24.22 -2.65 18.31
C ALA A 300 23.17 -2.30 17.24
N ARG A 301 22.25 -1.43 17.63
CA ARG A 301 21.24 -0.85 16.73
C ARG A 301 21.30 0.66 16.82
N MET A 302 21.37 1.30 15.66
CA MET A 302 21.39 2.74 15.52
C MET A 302 20.11 3.20 14.85
N PHE A 303 19.54 4.28 15.37
CA PHE A 303 18.37 4.96 14.82
C PHE A 303 18.84 6.29 14.24
N ILE A 304 18.67 6.44 12.93
CA ILE A 304 19.10 7.62 12.20
C ILE A 304 17.86 8.42 11.84
N ARG A 305 17.77 9.64 12.37
CA ARG A 305 16.72 10.61 12.02
C ARG A 305 17.25 11.58 10.98
N LEU A 306 16.50 11.70 9.89
CA LEU A 306 16.79 12.63 8.81
C LEU A 306 16.18 14.00 9.10
N LYS A 307 16.69 15.02 8.40
CA LYS A 307 16.05 16.33 8.33
C LYS A 307 14.72 16.25 7.58
N ASP A 308 13.93 17.30 7.66
CA ASP A 308 12.64 17.38 6.96
C ASP A 308 12.81 17.13 5.45
N TRP A 309 11.79 16.58 4.78
CA TRP A 309 11.83 16.33 3.34
C TRP A 309 12.06 17.60 2.52
N SER A 310 11.62 18.76 3.02
CA SER A 310 11.81 20.05 2.36
C SER A 310 13.25 20.59 2.42
N GLU A 311 14.04 20.14 3.40
CA GLU A 311 15.45 20.53 3.59
C GLU A 311 16.43 19.60 2.86
N ARG A 312 15.91 18.52 2.26
CA ARG A 312 16.71 17.49 1.58
C ARG A 312 16.50 17.56 0.07
N ASP A 313 17.54 17.21 -0.68
CA ASP A 313 17.41 17.06 -2.12
C ASP A 313 16.47 15.88 -2.45
N SER A 314 15.49 16.12 -3.33
CA SER A 314 14.41 15.16 -3.61
C SER A 314 14.88 13.87 -4.30
N LYS A 315 16.09 13.84 -4.87
CA LYS A 315 16.64 12.67 -5.55
C LYS A 315 17.75 12.00 -4.74
N THR A 316 18.69 12.79 -4.23
CA THR A 316 19.91 12.31 -3.57
C THR A 316 19.80 12.27 -2.04
N GLY A 317 18.87 13.03 -1.47
CA GLY A 317 18.62 13.13 -0.03
C GLY A 317 17.52 12.21 0.49
N THR A 318 16.97 11.31 -0.35
CA THR A 318 15.99 10.30 0.09
C THR A 318 16.63 9.28 1.02
N SER A 319 15.86 8.71 1.96
CA SER A 319 16.38 7.67 2.86
C SER A 319 16.95 6.48 2.09
N PHE A 320 16.32 6.06 0.99
CA PHE A 320 16.81 4.97 0.14
C PHE A 320 18.19 5.26 -0.46
N ALA A 321 18.40 6.46 -1.01
CA ALA A 321 19.70 6.85 -1.57
C ALA A 321 20.79 6.94 -0.50
N ILE A 322 20.46 7.43 0.70
CA ILE A 322 21.38 7.50 1.83
C ILE A 322 21.74 6.09 2.31
N ILE A 323 20.76 5.18 2.41
CA ILE A 323 20.98 3.77 2.78
C ILE A 323 21.91 3.10 1.78
N GLU A 324 21.73 3.32 0.47
CA GLU A 324 22.59 2.72 -0.55
C GLU A 324 24.05 3.20 -0.42
N ARG A 325 24.27 4.51 -0.22
CA ARG A 325 25.60 5.08 -0.01
C ARG A 325 26.23 4.58 1.30
N ALA A 326 25.47 4.57 2.38
CA ALA A 326 25.90 4.07 3.67
C ALA A 326 26.31 2.59 3.59
N THR A 327 25.51 1.76 2.91
CA THR A 327 25.81 0.34 2.70
C THR A 327 27.14 0.16 1.95
N LYS A 328 27.37 0.92 0.87
CA LYS A 328 28.65 0.90 0.13
C LYS A 328 29.83 1.32 1.00
N ALA A 329 29.65 2.31 1.87
CA ALA A 329 30.69 2.77 2.77
C ALA A 329 31.01 1.75 3.87
N PHE A 330 29.98 1.14 4.46
CA PHE A 330 30.13 0.22 5.59
C PHE A 330 30.64 -1.16 5.18
N ASN A 331 30.49 -1.56 3.92
CA ASN A 331 31.16 -2.76 3.38
C ASN A 331 32.70 -2.70 3.51
N LYS A 332 33.29 -1.54 3.81
CA LYS A 332 34.73 -1.38 4.07
C LYS A 332 35.14 -1.67 5.52
N ILE A 333 34.18 -1.73 6.46
CA ILE A 333 34.42 -2.07 7.86
C ILE A 333 34.64 -3.59 7.92
N LYS A 334 35.83 -4.02 8.36
CA LYS A 334 36.21 -5.44 8.36
C LYS A 334 35.82 -6.14 9.66
N GLU A 335 35.69 -5.36 10.73
CA GLU A 335 35.46 -5.82 12.09
C GLU A 335 34.02 -6.24 12.34
N ALA A 336 33.06 -5.76 11.54
CA ALA A 336 31.64 -5.94 11.77
C ALA A 336 30.85 -5.98 10.47
N ARG A 337 29.76 -6.73 10.48
CA ARG A 337 28.70 -6.62 9.47
C ARG A 337 27.79 -5.47 9.85
N VAL A 338 27.68 -4.47 8.97
CA VAL A 338 26.90 -3.25 9.21
C VAL A 338 25.90 -3.08 8.08
N ILE A 339 24.62 -2.98 8.42
CA ILE A 339 23.53 -2.94 7.45
C ILE A 339 22.60 -1.78 7.77
N ALA A 340 22.45 -0.87 6.81
CA ALA A 340 21.43 0.16 6.85
C ALA A 340 20.17 -0.34 6.11
N SER A 341 19.00 -0.16 6.72
CA SER A 341 17.73 -0.62 6.16
C SER A 341 16.58 0.31 6.56
N SER A 342 15.58 0.39 5.70
CA SER A 342 14.34 1.09 6.02
C SER A 342 13.49 0.25 7.00
N PRO A 343 12.74 0.90 7.91
CA PRO A 343 11.77 0.20 8.74
C PRO A 343 10.65 -0.39 7.86
N PRO A 344 9.92 -1.40 8.36
CA PRO A 344 8.77 -1.96 7.65
C PRO A 344 7.67 -0.91 7.42
N ALA A 345 6.89 -1.09 6.36
CA ALA A 345 5.78 -0.20 6.00
C ALA A 345 4.72 -0.13 7.11
N ILE A 346 4.42 -1.27 7.74
CA ILE A 346 3.53 -1.36 8.90
C ILE A 346 4.37 -1.69 10.13
N SER A 347 4.32 -0.82 11.14
CA SER A 347 4.99 -1.06 12.42
C SER A 347 4.47 -2.34 13.07
N GLY A 348 5.36 -3.23 13.47
CA GLY A 348 5.00 -4.50 14.14
C GLY A 348 4.79 -5.68 13.18
N LEU A 349 4.85 -5.47 11.86
CA LEU A 349 4.92 -6.55 10.87
C LEU A 349 6.33 -6.59 10.30
N GLY A 350 7.17 -7.48 10.86
CA GLY A 350 8.52 -7.73 10.38
C GLY A 350 9.58 -6.82 11.00
N SER A 351 10.85 -7.13 10.70
CA SER A 351 12.01 -6.43 11.29
C SER A 351 12.74 -5.54 10.29
N SER A 352 12.55 -5.75 8.98
CA SER A 352 13.09 -4.93 7.90
C SER A 352 12.11 -4.78 6.74
N ALA A 353 12.37 -3.80 5.86
CA ALA A 353 11.78 -3.80 4.54
C ALA A 353 12.19 -5.06 3.75
N GLY A 354 11.36 -5.50 2.80
CA GLY A 354 11.63 -6.65 1.93
C GLY A 354 10.80 -7.88 2.30
N PHE A 355 11.46 -9.04 2.41
CA PHE A 355 10.84 -10.32 2.74
C PHE A 355 11.38 -10.90 4.05
N ASP A 356 10.49 -11.58 4.78
CA ASP A 356 10.78 -12.30 6.02
C ASP A 356 10.32 -13.77 5.87
N MET A 357 11.25 -14.71 6.01
CA MET A 357 10.98 -16.14 5.93
C MET A 357 11.60 -16.93 7.07
N GLU A 358 11.03 -18.08 7.32
CA GLU A 358 11.51 -19.05 8.31
C GLU A 358 11.94 -20.32 7.57
N LEU A 359 13.21 -20.68 7.69
CA LEU A 359 13.72 -21.97 7.22
C LEU A 359 13.50 -23.00 8.32
N GLN A 360 12.61 -23.96 8.09
CA GLN A 360 12.19 -24.95 9.08
C GLN A 360 12.82 -26.31 8.83
N ASP A 361 13.18 -27.01 9.91
CA ASP A 361 13.55 -28.42 9.89
C ASP A 361 12.30 -29.29 10.21
N HIS A 362 11.67 -29.82 9.17
CA HIS A 362 10.52 -30.73 9.32
C HIS A 362 10.92 -32.17 9.61
N ALA A 363 12.14 -32.57 9.24
CA ALA A 363 12.64 -33.93 9.42
C ALA A 363 13.23 -34.17 10.81
N GLY A 364 13.53 -33.11 11.57
CA GLY A 364 14.23 -33.21 12.84
C GLY A 364 15.70 -33.61 12.65
N ALA A 365 16.32 -33.15 11.55
CA ALA A 365 17.72 -33.39 11.22
C ALA A 365 18.70 -32.80 12.26
N GLY A 366 18.26 -31.81 13.04
CA GLY A 366 19.03 -31.22 14.15
C GLY A 366 19.68 -29.89 13.79
N HIS A 367 20.26 -29.24 14.81
CA HIS A 367 20.80 -27.88 14.72
C HIS A 367 21.89 -27.73 13.66
N ASP A 368 22.88 -28.62 13.66
CA ASP A 368 24.02 -28.55 12.73
C ASP A 368 23.57 -28.67 11.27
N ALA A 369 22.62 -29.57 11.00
CA ALA A 369 22.06 -29.76 9.67
C ALA A 369 21.27 -28.52 9.21
N LEU A 370 20.50 -27.90 10.13
CA LEU A 370 19.78 -26.66 9.86
C LEU A 370 20.73 -25.48 9.59
N MET A 371 21.82 -25.35 10.35
CA MET A 371 22.84 -24.32 10.11
C MET A 371 23.55 -24.52 8.76
N ALA A 372 23.84 -25.78 8.38
CA ALA A 372 24.41 -26.10 7.07
C ALA A 372 23.44 -25.73 5.93
N ALA A 373 22.16 -26.09 6.03
CA ALA A 373 21.14 -25.73 5.05
C ALA A 373 20.96 -24.21 4.93
N ARG A 374 20.94 -23.50 6.07
CA ARG A 374 20.93 -22.03 6.12
C ARG A 374 22.12 -21.43 5.38
N ASN A 375 23.34 -21.90 5.66
CA ASN A 375 24.55 -21.38 5.03
C ASN A 375 24.56 -21.64 3.51
N GLN A 376 24.10 -22.82 3.08
CA GLN A 376 23.92 -23.14 1.67
C GLN A 376 22.90 -22.20 1.01
N LEU A 377 21.76 -21.96 1.65
CA LEU A 377 20.74 -21.03 1.13
C LEU A 377 21.27 -19.61 1.03
N LEU A 378 22.01 -19.13 2.04
CA LEU A 378 22.62 -17.80 2.02
C LEU A 378 23.69 -17.67 0.92
N ALA A 379 24.46 -18.72 0.65
CA ALA A 379 25.42 -18.74 -0.45
C ALA A 379 24.72 -18.65 -1.82
N LEU A 380 23.68 -19.47 -2.03
CA LEU A 380 22.86 -19.42 -3.25
C LEU A 380 22.17 -18.06 -3.43
N ALA A 381 21.67 -17.48 -2.34
CA ALA A 381 21.05 -16.16 -2.37
C ALA A 381 22.06 -15.04 -2.68
N ALA A 382 23.31 -15.17 -2.23
CA ALA A 382 24.36 -14.19 -2.50
C ALA A 382 24.84 -14.22 -3.96
N GLU A 383 24.73 -15.35 -4.66
CA GLU A 383 25.04 -15.47 -6.09
C GLU A 383 23.95 -14.87 -6.99
N ASN A 384 22.72 -14.72 -6.48
CA ASN A 384 21.61 -14.20 -7.27
C ASN A 384 21.59 -12.65 -7.26
N PRO A 385 21.73 -11.99 -8.42
CA PRO A 385 21.77 -10.52 -8.51
C PRO A 385 20.41 -9.84 -8.24
N GLU A 386 19.30 -10.59 -8.26
CA GLU A 386 17.95 -10.07 -8.00
C GLU A 386 17.62 -10.00 -6.50
N LEU A 387 18.50 -10.54 -5.64
CA LEU A 387 18.39 -10.48 -4.19
C LEU A 387 19.47 -9.56 -3.62
N THR A 388 19.15 -8.86 -2.54
CA THR A 388 20.13 -8.02 -1.83
C THR A 388 19.95 -8.11 -0.33
N ARG A 389 21.05 -7.92 0.40
CA ARG A 389 21.08 -7.87 1.88
C ARG A 389 20.43 -9.07 2.58
N VAL A 390 20.42 -10.24 1.93
CA VAL A 390 19.92 -11.49 2.50
C VAL A 390 20.81 -11.93 3.65
N ARG A 391 20.19 -12.26 4.79
CA ARG A 391 20.88 -12.59 6.03
C ARG A 391 20.00 -13.42 6.96
N HIS A 392 20.65 -14.18 7.83
CA HIS A 392 19.97 -14.70 9.01
C HIS A 392 19.74 -13.54 9.99
N ASN A 393 18.58 -13.50 10.64
CA ASN A 393 18.27 -12.49 11.66
C ASN A 393 18.73 -12.90 13.06
N GLY A 394 19.03 -14.19 13.28
CA GLY A 394 19.53 -14.73 14.55
C GLY A 394 21.00 -14.41 14.88
N LEU A 395 21.58 -15.23 15.78
CA LEU A 395 22.99 -15.17 16.14
C LEU A 395 23.69 -16.47 15.73
N ASP A 396 24.90 -16.36 15.18
CA ASP A 396 25.74 -17.52 14.92
C ASP A 396 26.22 -18.16 16.23
N ASP A 397 26.48 -19.46 16.15
CA ASP A 397 27.00 -20.24 17.28
C ASP A 397 28.29 -19.62 17.81
N SER A 398 28.38 -19.56 19.13
CA SER A 398 29.47 -18.89 19.83
C SER A 398 30.26 -19.89 20.67
N PRO A 399 31.55 -19.63 20.91
CA PRO A 399 32.29 -20.34 21.95
C PRO A 399 31.63 -20.12 23.30
N GLN A 400 31.34 -21.21 24.00
CA GLN A 400 30.81 -21.25 25.36
C GLN A 400 31.83 -21.97 26.25
N LEU A 401 31.97 -21.49 27.48
CA LEU A 401 32.83 -22.12 28.47
C LEU A 401 31.98 -23.13 29.26
N GLN A 402 32.16 -24.42 28.96
CA GLN A 402 31.53 -25.50 29.70
C GLN A 402 32.32 -25.77 30.98
N ILE A 403 31.65 -25.72 32.13
CA ILE A 403 32.23 -26.04 33.44
C ILE A 403 31.70 -27.41 33.85
N ASP A 404 32.57 -28.41 33.85
CA ASP A 404 32.26 -29.76 34.28
C ASP A 404 32.61 -29.94 35.76
N ILE A 405 31.59 -30.21 36.57
CA ILE A 405 31.75 -30.48 38.00
C ILE A 405 31.86 -32.00 38.22
N ASP A 406 32.98 -32.46 38.78
CA ASP A 406 33.16 -33.84 39.21
C ASP A 406 32.42 -34.06 40.55
N GLN A 407 31.18 -34.53 40.43
CA GLN A 407 30.32 -34.77 41.59
C GLN A 407 30.92 -35.77 42.58
N ARG A 408 31.74 -36.74 42.12
CA ARG A 408 32.36 -37.74 43.01
C ARG A 408 33.45 -37.09 43.85
N LYS A 409 34.29 -36.24 43.25
CA LYS A 409 35.30 -35.46 43.98
C LYS A 409 34.67 -34.45 44.93
N ALA A 410 33.62 -33.74 44.50
CA ALA A 410 32.90 -32.80 45.36
C ALA A 410 32.34 -33.51 46.62
N GLN A 411 31.73 -34.70 46.45
CA GLN A 411 31.25 -35.51 47.57
C GLN A 411 32.37 -36.01 48.48
N ALA A 412 33.48 -36.48 47.91
CA ALA A 412 34.64 -36.95 48.69
C ALA A 412 35.29 -35.82 49.51
N LEU A 413 35.26 -34.59 49.01
CA LEU A 413 35.76 -33.39 49.69
C LEU A 413 34.75 -32.77 50.66
N GLY A 414 33.56 -33.36 50.78
CA GLY A 414 32.50 -32.91 51.68
C GLY A 414 31.82 -31.60 51.23
N VAL A 415 31.83 -31.27 49.94
CA VAL A 415 31.22 -30.05 49.39
C VAL A 415 29.83 -30.37 48.83
N ALA A 416 28.81 -29.58 49.19
CA ALA A 416 27.46 -29.76 48.64
C ALA A 416 27.36 -29.18 47.23
N ILE A 417 26.61 -29.85 46.34
CA ILE A 417 26.42 -29.40 44.95
C ILE A 417 25.68 -28.07 44.90
N ASP A 418 24.69 -27.87 45.79
CA ASP A 418 23.94 -26.61 45.88
C ASP A 418 24.86 -25.43 46.23
N ASP A 419 25.78 -25.59 47.18
CA ASP A 419 26.76 -24.54 47.53
C ASP A 419 27.69 -24.20 46.35
N ILE A 420 28.06 -25.19 45.53
CA ILE A 420 28.85 -24.98 44.31
C ILE A 420 28.04 -24.16 43.30
N ASN A 421 26.78 -24.55 43.06
CA ASN A 421 25.89 -23.87 42.13
C ASN A 421 25.59 -22.44 42.58
N ASP A 422 25.29 -22.22 43.86
CA ASP A 422 25.00 -20.90 44.42
C ASP A 422 26.23 -19.97 44.32
N THR A 423 27.42 -20.51 44.59
CA THR A 423 28.67 -19.75 44.45
C THR A 423 28.91 -19.36 42.99
N LEU A 424 28.74 -20.30 42.05
CA LEU A 424 28.94 -20.05 40.63
C LEU A 424 27.90 -19.06 40.08
N GLN A 425 26.63 -19.26 40.40
CA GLN A 425 25.52 -18.40 39.98
C GLN A 425 25.69 -16.97 40.53
N THR A 426 26.04 -16.83 41.81
CA THR A 426 26.21 -15.52 42.44
C THR A 426 27.45 -14.81 41.89
N ALA A 427 28.60 -15.49 41.81
CA ALA A 427 29.84 -14.87 41.36
C ALA A 427 29.79 -14.46 39.88
N TRP A 428 29.33 -15.35 38.98
CA TRP A 428 29.40 -15.15 37.53
C TRP A 428 28.10 -14.60 36.93
N GLY A 429 26.95 -15.09 37.38
CA GLY A 429 25.63 -14.77 36.82
C GLY A 429 24.94 -13.54 37.42
N SER A 430 25.41 -13.05 38.58
CA SER A 430 24.72 -12.06 39.43
C SER A 430 23.46 -12.64 40.09
N SER A 431 23.32 -12.44 41.40
CA SER A 431 22.15 -12.89 42.16
C SER A 431 21.37 -11.70 42.72
N TYR A 432 20.07 -11.68 42.50
CA TYR A 432 19.16 -10.74 43.15
C TYR A 432 18.88 -11.23 44.57
N VAL A 433 19.18 -10.40 45.57
CA VAL A 433 19.05 -10.80 46.98
C VAL A 433 17.77 -10.25 47.59
N ASN A 434 17.56 -8.94 47.50
CA ASN A 434 16.41 -8.25 48.04
C ASN A 434 16.30 -6.84 47.44
N ASP A 435 15.36 -6.06 47.97
CA ASP A 435 15.22 -4.65 47.63
C ASP A 435 15.70 -3.75 48.78
N PHE A 436 16.12 -2.54 48.44
CA PHE A 436 16.42 -1.47 49.39
C PHE A 436 15.76 -0.16 48.95
N MET A 437 15.57 0.77 49.90
CA MET A 437 15.00 2.09 49.60
C MET A 437 16.12 3.07 49.28
N ASP A 438 16.12 3.60 48.05
CA ASP A 438 17.01 4.68 47.62
C ASP A 438 16.17 5.90 47.21
N ARG A 439 16.28 6.99 47.98
CA ARG A 439 15.57 8.26 47.73
C ARG A 439 14.05 8.07 47.55
N GLY A 440 13.43 7.26 48.40
CA GLY A 440 11.99 6.98 48.37
C GLY A 440 11.54 6.03 47.25
N ARG A 441 12.47 5.43 46.49
CA ARG A 441 12.17 4.41 45.50
C ARG A 441 12.79 3.07 45.92
N VAL A 442 11.98 2.02 45.84
CA VAL A 442 12.46 0.65 46.03
C VAL A 442 13.35 0.30 44.84
N LYS A 443 14.59 -0.15 45.10
CA LYS A 443 15.57 -0.59 44.11
C LYS A 443 16.09 -1.97 44.48
N LYS A 444 16.45 -2.73 43.45
CA LYS A 444 17.00 -4.08 43.60
C LYS A 444 18.45 -4.05 44.09
N VAL A 445 18.80 -4.98 44.96
CA VAL A 445 20.17 -5.29 45.37
C VAL A 445 20.62 -6.55 44.62
N TYR A 446 21.71 -6.40 43.88
CA TYR A 446 22.38 -7.52 43.21
C TYR A 446 23.75 -7.76 43.84
N VAL A 447 24.08 -9.03 44.05
CA VAL A 447 25.42 -9.48 44.46
C VAL A 447 26.06 -10.17 43.27
N GLN A 448 27.26 -9.73 42.91
CA GLN A 448 28.07 -10.29 41.84
C GLN A 448 29.55 -10.13 42.19
N ALA A 449 30.40 -11.00 41.65
CA ALA A 449 31.83 -10.78 41.72
C ALA A 449 32.25 -9.50 40.96
N ALA A 450 33.26 -8.81 41.51
CA ALA A 450 33.89 -7.70 40.81
C ALA A 450 34.52 -8.19 39.49
N ALA A 451 34.46 -7.35 38.46
CA ALA A 451 34.81 -7.74 37.09
C ALA A 451 36.16 -8.49 36.97
N PRO A 452 37.28 -8.04 37.59
CA PRO A 452 38.59 -8.68 37.44
C PRO A 452 38.68 -10.15 37.89
N TYR A 453 37.70 -10.66 38.64
CA TYR A 453 37.68 -12.03 39.17
C TYR A 453 36.72 -12.96 38.42
N ARG A 454 36.25 -12.54 37.23
CA ARG A 454 35.31 -13.28 36.38
C ARG A 454 35.44 -12.92 34.89
N MET A 455 36.63 -12.53 34.44
CA MET A 455 36.87 -12.16 33.03
C MET A 455 37.40 -13.33 32.22
N LEU A 456 38.22 -14.17 32.82
CA LEU A 456 38.97 -15.24 32.16
C LEU A 456 38.54 -16.61 32.68
N PRO A 457 38.63 -17.68 31.85
CA PRO A 457 38.31 -19.04 32.29
C PRO A 457 39.04 -19.47 33.57
N ASP A 458 40.30 -19.06 33.71
CA ASP A 458 41.14 -19.43 34.86
C ASP A 458 40.69 -18.76 36.16
N ASP A 459 39.92 -17.66 36.09
CA ASP A 459 39.42 -16.95 37.27
C ASP A 459 38.46 -17.83 38.09
N ILE A 460 37.92 -18.91 37.50
CA ILE A 460 37.09 -19.88 38.24
C ILE A 460 37.88 -20.50 39.40
N ASN A 461 39.20 -20.66 39.26
CA ASN A 461 40.08 -21.26 40.25
C ASN A 461 40.31 -20.37 41.47
N LEU A 462 39.95 -19.09 41.39
CA LEU A 462 40.05 -18.13 42.50
C LEU A 462 38.92 -18.31 43.52
N TRP A 463 37.85 -19.02 43.15
CA TRP A 463 36.68 -19.23 43.99
C TRP A 463 36.83 -20.46 44.88
N TYR A 464 36.28 -20.35 46.09
CA TYR A 464 36.32 -21.39 47.11
C TYR A 464 34.92 -21.66 47.63
N VAL A 465 34.62 -22.93 47.90
CA VAL A 465 33.36 -23.37 48.53
C VAL A 465 33.69 -24.00 49.88
N ARG A 466 32.86 -23.74 50.87
CA ARG A 466 33.02 -24.32 52.21
C ARG A 466 32.59 -25.78 52.21
N ASN A 467 33.38 -26.67 52.80
CA ASN A 467 32.99 -28.06 53.01
C ASN A 467 32.32 -28.29 54.38
N LYS A 468 31.75 -29.48 54.59
CA LYS A 468 31.10 -29.87 55.86
C LYS A 468 32.01 -29.77 57.09
N ASP A 469 33.32 -29.96 56.90
CA ASP A 469 34.32 -29.86 57.97
C ASP A 469 34.77 -28.41 58.24
N GLY A 470 34.19 -27.43 57.55
CA GLY A 470 34.45 -26.00 57.70
C GLY A 470 35.65 -25.47 56.91
N GLY A 471 36.38 -26.33 56.21
CA GLY A 471 37.49 -25.98 55.32
C GLY A 471 37.02 -25.35 54.00
N MET A 472 37.90 -24.59 53.35
CA MET A 472 37.64 -23.95 52.05
C MET A 472 38.29 -24.77 50.94
N VAL A 473 37.48 -25.25 50.00
CA VAL A 473 37.93 -26.08 48.87
C VAL A 473 37.89 -25.24 47.60
N PRO A 474 39.01 -25.08 46.87
CA PRO A 474 39.04 -24.32 45.62
C PRO A 474 38.28 -25.07 44.52
N PHE A 475 37.68 -24.34 43.58
CA PHE A 475 36.98 -24.92 42.42
C PHE A 475 37.90 -25.84 41.59
N SER A 476 39.21 -25.56 41.51
CA SER A 476 40.18 -26.39 40.80
C SER A 476 40.29 -27.84 41.31
N ALA A 477 39.84 -28.11 42.54
CA ALA A 477 39.89 -29.46 43.12
C ALA A 477 38.80 -30.40 42.57
N PHE A 478 37.68 -29.85 42.09
CA PHE A 478 36.50 -30.62 41.70
C PHE A 478 35.83 -30.14 40.41
N ALA A 479 36.31 -29.08 39.76
CA ALA A 479 35.77 -28.56 38.50
C ALA A 479 36.87 -28.45 37.44
N THR A 480 36.49 -28.71 36.19
CA THR A 480 37.32 -28.47 35.00
C THR A 480 36.54 -27.64 33.99
N SER A 481 37.21 -26.79 33.23
CA SER A 481 36.58 -26.00 32.17
C SER A 481 37.10 -26.42 30.79
N ARG A 482 36.22 -26.40 29.80
CA ARG A 482 36.57 -26.61 28.39
C ARG A 482 35.75 -25.69 27.49
N TRP A 483 36.32 -25.36 26.33
CA TRP A 483 35.59 -24.64 25.30
C TRP A 483 34.73 -25.60 24.48
N GLU A 484 33.48 -25.22 24.28
CA GLU A 484 32.53 -25.89 23.40
C GLU A 484 31.86 -24.84 22.51
N THR A 485 31.25 -25.24 21.41
CA THR A 485 30.47 -24.35 20.55
C THR A 485 28.99 -24.60 20.81
N GLY A 486 28.24 -23.53 21.05
CA GLY A 486 26.80 -23.62 21.29
C GLY A 486 26.07 -22.41 20.77
N SER A 487 24.81 -22.61 20.40
CA SER A 487 23.98 -21.51 19.92
C SER A 487 23.60 -20.58 21.08
N PRO A 488 23.87 -19.27 20.98
CA PRO A 488 23.42 -18.31 21.98
C PRO A 488 21.90 -18.06 21.91
N ARG A 489 21.25 -18.44 20.79
CA ARG A 489 19.81 -18.29 20.58
C ARG A 489 19.28 -19.39 19.67
N LEU A 490 18.36 -20.20 20.19
CA LEU A 490 17.60 -21.17 19.40
C LEU A 490 16.26 -20.58 18.98
N GLU A 491 15.94 -20.72 17.70
CA GLU A 491 14.72 -20.20 17.10
C GLU A 491 13.75 -21.34 16.76
N ARG A 492 12.44 -21.07 16.91
CA ARG A 492 11.38 -22.02 16.60
C ARG A 492 10.22 -21.31 15.94
N TYR A 493 9.62 -21.94 14.95
CA TYR A 493 8.42 -21.45 14.27
C TYR A 493 7.41 -22.59 14.11
N ASN A 494 6.15 -22.33 14.46
CA ASN A 494 5.07 -23.33 14.48
C ASN A 494 5.43 -24.64 15.21
N GLY A 495 6.31 -24.57 16.22
CA GLY A 495 6.79 -25.71 17.00
C GLY A 495 8.03 -26.42 16.42
N TYR A 496 8.38 -26.19 15.16
CA TYR A 496 9.60 -26.71 14.53
C TYR A 496 10.82 -25.88 14.89
N SER A 497 12.00 -26.50 14.89
CA SER A 497 13.26 -25.76 14.91
C SER A 497 13.37 -24.98 13.59
N ALA A 498 13.64 -23.69 13.69
CA ALA A 498 13.65 -22.79 12.53
C ALA A 498 14.78 -21.78 12.65
N VAL A 499 15.11 -21.13 11.53
CA VAL A 499 15.96 -19.93 11.51
C VAL A 499 15.32 -18.87 10.65
N GLU A 500 15.24 -17.66 11.19
CA GLU A 500 14.68 -16.51 10.49
C GLU A 500 15.69 -15.96 9.50
N ILE A 501 15.28 -15.85 8.24
CA ILE A 501 16.06 -15.27 7.15
C ILE A 501 15.29 -14.07 6.59
N VAL A 502 15.97 -12.93 6.54
CA VAL A 502 15.43 -11.67 6.06
C VAL A 502 16.27 -11.17 4.89
N GLY A 503 15.62 -10.52 3.93
CA GLY A 503 16.29 -10.01 2.74
C GLY A 503 15.46 -8.97 2.03
N GLU A 504 16.08 -8.34 1.04
CA GLU A 504 15.43 -7.31 0.22
C GLU A 504 15.51 -7.71 -1.25
N ALA A 505 14.53 -7.29 -2.03
CA ALA A 505 14.61 -7.36 -3.47
C ALA A 505 15.69 -6.37 -3.96
N ALA A 506 16.42 -6.74 -5.01
CA ALA A 506 17.39 -5.83 -5.63
C ALA A 506 16.69 -4.58 -6.19
N PRO A 507 17.41 -3.45 -6.36
CA PRO A 507 16.81 -2.24 -6.92
C PRO A 507 16.14 -2.50 -8.27
N GLY A 508 14.83 -2.20 -8.37
CA GLY A 508 14.02 -2.43 -9.56
C GLY A 508 13.37 -3.82 -9.65
N VAL A 509 13.60 -4.69 -8.67
CA VAL A 509 12.93 -5.99 -8.50
C VAL A 509 11.90 -5.86 -7.38
N SER A 510 10.76 -6.54 -7.52
CA SER A 510 9.71 -6.49 -6.51
C SER A 510 9.89 -7.53 -5.41
N THR A 511 9.23 -7.28 -4.27
CA THR A 511 9.21 -8.22 -3.15
C THR A 511 8.65 -9.58 -3.55
N GLY A 512 7.57 -9.63 -4.33
CA GLY A 512 6.98 -10.90 -4.78
C GLY A 512 7.92 -11.72 -5.67
N THR A 513 8.69 -11.04 -6.54
CA THR A 513 9.70 -11.71 -7.37
C THR A 513 10.82 -12.29 -6.51
N ALA A 514 11.30 -11.52 -5.53
CA ALA A 514 12.30 -12.01 -4.57
C ALA A 514 11.79 -13.21 -3.75
N MET A 515 10.51 -13.23 -3.39
CA MET A 515 9.89 -14.34 -2.69
C MET A 515 9.82 -15.61 -3.55
N ASP A 516 9.41 -15.49 -4.82
CA ASP A 516 9.38 -16.61 -5.76
C ASP A 516 10.79 -17.21 -5.99
N ILE A 517 11.81 -16.36 -6.04
CA ILE A 517 13.21 -16.79 -6.13
C ILE A 517 13.60 -17.57 -4.88
N MET A 518 13.33 -17.05 -3.68
CA MET A 518 13.68 -17.75 -2.44
C MET A 518 13.00 -19.12 -2.32
N GLU A 519 11.74 -19.25 -2.76
CA GLU A 519 11.07 -20.54 -2.86
C GLU A 519 11.78 -21.50 -3.83
N SER A 520 12.28 -20.98 -4.96
CA SER A 520 13.05 -21.79 -5.91
C SER A 520 14.41 -22.22 -5.36
N LEU A 521 15.05 -21.39 -4.54
CA LEU A 521 16.33 -21.70 -3.91
C LEU A 521 16.18 -22.73 -2.79
N VAL A 522 15.12 -22.65 -1.98
CA VAL A 522 14.86 -23.64 -0.92
C VAL A 522 14.60 -25.04 -1.49
N LYS A 523 14.00 -25.15 -2.69
CA LYS A 523 13.84 -26.44 -3.38
C LYS A 523 15.16 -27.14 -3.74
N GLN A 524 16.30 -26.43 -3.70
CA GLN A 524 17.63 -26.98 -3.95
C GLN A 524 18.31 -27.49 -2.67
N LEU A 525 17.72 -27.24 -1.49
CA LEU A 525 18.23 -27.73 -0.22
C LEU A 525 17.92 -29.23 -0.04
N PRO A 526 18.61 -29.92 0.89
CA PRO A 526 18.30 -31.30 1.22
C PRO A 526 16.83 -31.50 1.60
N ASN A 527 16.27 -32.66 1.26
CA ASN A 527 14.89 -33.01 1.62
C ASN A 527 14.72 -32.95 3.15
N GLY A 528 13.62 -32.35 3.61
CA GLY A 528 13.30 -32.18 5.04
C GLY A 528 13.36 -30.73 5.52
N PHE A 529 13.99 -29.83 4.76
CA PHE A 529 13.94 -28.39 5.02
C PHE A 529 12.79 -27.73 4.25
N GLY A 530 11.99 -26.94 4.96
CA GLY A 530 10.86 -26.20 4.40
C GLY A 530 11.02 -24.70 4.55
N LEU A 531 10.27 -23.94 3.75
CA LEU A 531 10.14 -22.50 3.86
C LEU A 531 8.73 -22.17 4.35
N GLU A 532 8.64 -21.28 5.33
CA GLU A 532 7.37 -20.66 5.72
C GLU A 532 7.52 -19.14 5.67
N TRP A 533 6.55 -18.46 5.05
CA TRP A 533 6.52 -17.00 5.02
C TRP A 533 5.93 -16.46 6.32
N THR A 534 6.54 -15.42 6.88
CA THR A 534 6.06 -14.78 8.10
C THR A 534 5.86 -13.27 7.90
N ALA A 535 5.34 -12.60 8.92
CA ALA A 535 5.21 -11.14 8.98
C ALA A 535 4.62 -10.50 7.69
N MET A 536 5.36 -9.60 7.03
CA MET A 536 4.90 -8.88 5.84
C MET A 536 4.78 -9.80 4.62
N SER A 537 5.72 -10.73 4.45
CA SER A 537 5.69 -11.72 3.36
C SER A 537 4.48 -12.63 3.43
N TYR A 538 4.06 -13.01 4.63
CA TYR A 538 2.81 -13.76 4.82
C TYR A 538 1.59 -12.96 4.33
N GLN A 539 1.50 -11.67 4.69
CA GLN A 539 0.40 -10.80 4.23
C GLN A 539 0.44 -10.58 2.71
N GLU A 540 1.64 -10.53 2.12
CA GLU A 540 1.80 -10.43 0.67
C GLU A 540 1.23 -11.64 -0.06
N ARG A 541 1.60 -12.87 0.35
CA ARG A 541 1.04 -14.11 -0.22
C ARG A 541 -0.47 -14.19 -0.04
N LEU A 542 -0.97 -13.83 1.14
CA LEU A 542 -2.39 -13.84 1.46
C LEU A 542 -3.18 -12.82 0.61
N SER A 543 -2.64 -11.61 0.43
CA SER A 543 -3.22 -10.58 -0.43
C SER A 543 -3.28 -11.03 -1.90
N GLY A 544 -2.17 -11.57 -2.42
CA GLY A 544 -2.10 -12.08 -3.80
C GLY A 544 -3.11 -13.20 -4.07
N ALA A 545 -3.31 -14.12 -3.13
CA ALA A 545 -4.28 -15.20 -3.25
C ALA A 545 -5.74 -14.72 -3.21
N GLN A 546 -6.02 -13.61 -2.53
CA GLN A 546 -7.38 -13.04 -2.40
C GLN A 546 -7.80 -12.16 -3.58
N ALA A 547 -6.86 -11.55 -4.30
CA ALA A 547 -7.14 -10.60 -5.37
C ALA A 547 -8.05 -11.15 -6.50
N PRO A 548 -7.87 -12.39 -7.00
CA PRO A 548 -8.77 -12.94 -8.03
C PRO A 548 -10.22 -13.05 -7.55
N ALA A 549 -10.43 -13.50 -6.30
CA ALA A 549 -11.75 -13.60 -5.70
C ALA A 549 -12.37 -12.21 -5.49
N LEU A 550 -11.57 -11.23 -5.06
CA LEU A 550 -12.00 -9.83 -4.91
C LEU A 550 -12.55 -9.29 -6.23
N TYR A 551 -11.79 -9.39 -7.32
CA TYR A 551 -12.25 -8.90 -8.62
C TYR A 551 -13.45 -9.67 -9.15
N ALA A 552 -13.48 -11.00 -9.01
CA ALA A 552 -14.61 -11.80 -9.46
C ALA A 552 -15.90 -11.43 -8.72
N ILE A 553 -15.85 -11.29 -7.39
CA ILE A 553 -17.02 -10.92 -6.59
C ILE A 553 -17.44 -9.48 -6.89
N SER A 554 -16.51 -8.52 -6.97
CA SER A 554 -16.86 -7.14 -7.32
C SER A 554 -17.51 -7.05 -8.70
N LEU A 555 -16.99 -7.75 -9.71
CA LEU A 555 -17.60 -7.81 -11.04
C LEU A 555 -18.99 -8.46 -11.02
N LEU A 556 -19.17 -9.53 -10.22
CA LEU A 556 -20.46 -10.19 -10.06
C LEU A 556 -21.50 -9.26 -9.42
N VAL A 557 -21.15 -8.59 -8.33
CA VAL A 557 -22.08 -7.68 -7.63
C VAL A 557 -22.44 -6.49 -8.54
N VAL A 558 -21.47 -5.92 -9.25
CA VAL A 558 -21.73 -4.88 -10.28
C VAL A 558 -22.69 -5.38 -11.34
N PHE A 559 -22.45 -6.58 -11.88
CA PHE A 559 -23.32 -7.17 -12.88
C PHE A 559 -24.76 -7.36 -12.36
N LEU A 560 -24.93 -7.85 -11.14
CA LEU A 560 -26.24 -8.03 -10.51
C LEU A 560 -26.96 -6.70 -10.25
N CYS A 561 -26.24 -5.67 -9.78
CA CYS A 561 -26.79 -4.33 -9.60
C CYS A 561 -27.26 -3.72 -10.94
N LEU A 562 -26.47 -3.87 -12.00
CA LEU A 562 -26.86 -3.43 -13.34
C LEU A 562 -28.05 -4.22 -13.89
N ALA A 563 -28.11 -5.53 -13.63
CA ALA A 563 -29.22 -6.36 -14.06
C ALA A 563 -30.53 -5.95 -13.39
N ALA A 564 -30.47 -5.61 -12.10
CA ALA A 564 -31.58 -5.06 -11.36
C ALA A 564 -31.98 -3.67 -11.87
N LEU A 565 -31.01 -2.78 -12.13
CA LEU A 565 -31.26 -1.41 -12.60
C LEU A 565 -31.93 -1.37 -13.97
N TYR A 566 -31.49 -2.22 -14.91
CA TYR A 566 -32.02 -2.24 -16.28
C TYR A 566 -33.12 -3.27 -16.51
N GLU A 567 -33.52 -4.02 -15.49
CA GLU A 567 -34.46 -5.15 -15.59
C GLU A 567 -34.07 -6.11 -16.74
N SER A 568 -32.77 -6.30 -16.96
CA SER A 568 -32.24 -6.98 -18.15
C SER A 568 -30.90 -7.63 -17.88
N TRP A 569 -30.72 -8.86 -18.38
CA TRP A 569 -29.45 -9.57 -18.31
C TRP A 569 -28.49 -9.19 -19.46
N SER A 570 -29.02 -8.68 -20.57
CA SER A 570 -28.21 -8.36 -21.76
C SER A 570 -27.51 -7.01 -21.64
N VAL A 571 -28.20 -5.98 -21.12
CA VAL A 571 -27.64 -4.62 -21.01
C VAL A 571 -26.39 -4.57 -20.11
N PRO A 572 -26.36 -5.20 -18.91
CA PRO A 572 -25.18 -5.27 -18.07
C PRO A 572 -23.97 -5.87 -18.77
N PHE A 573 -24.17 -6.88 -19.62
CA PHE A 573 -23.06 -7.51 -20.36
C PHE A 573 -22.33 -6.50 -21.27
N SER A 574 -23.07 -5.57 -21.89
CA SER A 574 -22.46 -4.52 -22.71
C SER A 574 -21.61 -3.54 -21.91
N VAL A 575 -21.97 -3.29 -20.65
CA VAL A 575 -21.22 -2.46 -19.70
C VAL A 575 -19.98 -3.20 -19.21
N MET A 576 -20.09 -4.49 -18.87
CA MET A 576 -18.98 -5.28 -18.35
C MET A 576 -17.83 -5.47 -19.36
N LEU A 577 -18.12 -5.54 -20.65
CA LEU A 577 -17.10 -5.65 -21.71
C LEU A 577 -16.16 -4.44 -21.77
N VAL A 578 -16.53 -3.32 -21.16
CA VAL A 578 -15.74 -2.08 -21.13
C VAL A 578 -14.65 -2.14 -20.06
N VAL A 579 -14.88 -2.92 -18.99
CA VAL A 579 -13.99 -2.97 -17.82
C VAL A 579 -12.53 -3.27 -18.20
N PRO A 580 -12.22 -4.27 -19.05
CA PRO A 580 -10.85 -4.53 -19.48
C PRO A 580 -10.14 -3.33 -20.12
N LEU A 581 -10.88 -2.43 -20.77
CA LEU A 581 -10.29 -1.25 -21.43
C LEU A 581 -9.74 -0.25 -20.41
N GLY A 582 -10.41 -0.08 -19.27
CA GLY A 582 -9.89 0.72 -18.16
C GLY A 582 -8.71 0.03 -17.49
N VAL A 583 -8.82 -1.28 -17.22
CA VAL A 583 -7.76 -2.08 -16.60
C VAL A 583 -6.44 -2.02 -17.37
N ILE A 584 -6.48 -2.10 -18.70
CA ILE A 584 -5.29 -1.97 -19.56
C ILE A 584 -4.55 -0.65 -19.32
N GLY A 585 -5.28 0.46 -19.23
CA GLY A 585 -4.69 1.77 -18.98
C GLY A 585 -4.02 1.87 -17.62
N ALA A 586 -4.66 1.27 -16.60
CA ALA A 586 -4.11 1.23 -15.25
C ALA A 586 -2.81 0.42 -15.23
N LEU A 587 -2.82 -0.79 -15.81
CA LEU A 587 -1.63 -1.64 -15.91
C LEU A 587 -0.50 -0.98 -16.70
N LEU A 588 -0.80 -0.36 -17.84
CA LEU A 588 0.19 0.33 -18.67
C LEU A 588 0.84 1.49 -17.92
N ALA A 589 0.06 2.33 -17.23
CA ALA A 589 0.60 3.46 -16.50
C ALA A 589 1.45 3.02 -15.31
N THR A 590 1.02 2.00 -14.57
CA THR A 590 1.78 1.40 -13.48
C THR A 590 3.09 0.80 -14.00
N TRP A 591 3.04 0.03 -15.09
CA TRP A 591 4.21 -0.59 -15.70
C TRP A 591 5.21 0.44 -16.26
N MET A 592 4.73 1.45 -16.99
CA MET A 592 5.58 2.53 -17.54
C MET A 592 6.30 3.34 -16.46
N ARG A 593 5.72 3.41 -15.25
CA ARG A 593 6.31 4.11 -14.11
C ARG A 593 7.19 3.22 -13.24
N GLY A 594 7.29 1.92 -13.54
CA GLY A 594 8.02 0.96 -12.72
C GLY A 594 7.38 0.74 -11.35
N LEU A 595 6.07 0.92 -11.25
CA LEU A 595 5.29 0.61 -10.04
C LEU A 595 4.84 -0.85 -10.05
N GLU A 596 4.41 -1.32 -8.89
CA GLU A 596 4.10 -2.72 -8.63
C GLU A 596 2.58 -2.93 -8.48
N ASN A 597 2.15 -4.18 -8.59
CA ASN A 597 0.79 -4.62 -8.26
C ASN A 597 0.67 -4.79 -6.74
N ASP A 598 0.51 -3.65 -6.05
CA ASP A 598 0.34 -3.57 -4.60
C ASP A 598 -1.13 -3.36 -4.17
N VAL A 599 -1.37 -3.36 -2.85
CA VAL A 599 -2.71 -3.17 -2.28
C VAL A 599 -3.35 -1.83 -2.72
N TYR A 600 -2.55 -0.78 -2.91
CA TYR A 600 -3.03 0.53 -3.37
C TYR A 600 -3.46 0.49 -4.83
N PHE A 601 -2.69 -0.17 -5.68
CA PHE A 601 -3.03 -0.42 -7.08
C PHE A 601 -4.32 -1.23 -7.19
N GLN A 602 -4.51 -2.26 -6.34
CA GLN A 602 -5.75 -3.06 -6.37
C GLN A 602 -7.00 -2.22 -6.08
N VAL A 603 -6.93 -1.29 -5.12
CA VAL A 603 -8.02 -0.33 -4.85
C VAL A 603 -8.21 0.63 -6.01
N GLY A 604 -7.11 1.12 -6.58
CA GLY A 604 -7.15 1.97 -7.77
C GLY A 604 -7.84 1.27 -8.95
N LEU A 605 -7.53 -0.01 -9.17
CA LEU A 605 -8.12 -0.81 -10.21
C LEU A 605 -9.63 -0.97 -10.04
N LEU A 606 -10.09 -1.28 -8.82
CA LEU A 606 -11.53 -1.33 -8.51
C LEU A 606 -12.21 0.01 -8.84
N THR A 607 -11.59 1.12 -8.48
CA THR A 607 -12.10 2.46 -8.82
C THR A 607 -12.23 2.65 -10.34
N VAL A 608 -11.23 2.22 -11.11
CA VAL A 608 -11.26 2.25 -12.57
C VAL A 608 -12.37 1.37 -13.14
N ILE A 609 -12.62 0.19 -12.56
CA ILE A 609 -13.75 -0.69 -12.94
C ILE A 609 -15.07 0.07 -12.78
N GLY A 610 -15.29 0.68 -11.62
CA GLY A 610 -16.51 1.45 -11.34
C GLY A 610 -16.70 2.65 -12.26
N LEU A 611 -15.65 3.44 -12.47
CA LEU A 611 -15.67 4.59 -13.37
C LEU A 611 -15.88 4.21 -14.83
N SER A 612 -15.25 3.12 -15.28
CA SER A 612 -15.46 2.59 -16.63
C SER A 612 -16.91 2.13 -16.82
N ALA A 613 -17.48 1.46 -15.81
CA ALA A 613 -18.88 1.07 -15.82
C ALA A 613 -19.80 2.28 -15.85
N LYS A 614 -19.53 3.32 -15.06
CA LYS A 614 -20.29 4.58 -15.06
C LYS A 614 -20.32 5.26 -16.43
N ASN A 615 -19.16 5.43 -17.06
CA ASN A 615 -19.06 6.01 -18.40
C ASN A 615 -19.86 5.20 -19.44
N ALA A 616 -19.87 3.87 -19.30
CA ALA A 616 -20.65 3.00 -20.16
C ALA A 616 -22.17 3.13 -19.91
N ILE A 617 -22.59 3.15 -18.64
CA ILE A 617 -23.99 3.32 -18.21
C ILE A 617 -24.59 4.57 -18.84
N LEU A 618 -23.90 5.71 -18.79
CA LEU A 618 -24.42 6.99 -19.31
C LEU A 618 -24.76 6.94 -20.82
N ILE A 619 -23.96 6.22 -21.61
CA ILE A 619 -24.20 6.03 -23.06
C ILE A 619 -25.31 5.00 -23.28
N VAL A 620 -25.19 3.84 -22.62
CA VAL A 620 -26.07 2.68 -22.80
C VAL A 620 -27.49 2.98 -22.37
N GLU A 621 -27.68 3.70 -21.25
CA GLU A 621 -29.00 4.09 -20.75
C GLU A 621 -29.73 4.98 -21.75
N PHE A 622 -29.07 6.02 -22.27
CA PHE A 622 -29.67 6.95 -23.25
C PHE A 622 -29.97 6.25 -24.57
N ALA A 623 -29.07 5.40 -25.05
CA ALA A 623 -29.29 4.62 -26.26
C ALA A 623 -30.45 3.63 -26.08
N ASN A 624 -30.56 3.01 -24.91
CA ASN A 624 -31.62 2.07 -24.59
C ASN A 624 -32.99 2.77 -24.46
N GLU A 625 -33.05 3.93 -23.81
CA GLU A 625 -34.28 4.72 -23.69
C GLU A 625 -34.80 5.17 -25.07
N MET A 626 -33.92 5.64 -25.95
CA MET A 626 -34.28 6.03 -27.32
C MET A 626 -34.77 4.83 -28.15
N ASN A 627 -34.10 3.68 -28.03
CA ASN A 627 -34.53 2.45 -28.70
C ASN A 627 -35.89 1.96 -28.16
N GLN A 628 -36.14 2.06 -26.86
CA GLN A 628 -37.45 1.76 -26.26
C GLN A 628 -38.56 2.70 -26.74
N LYS A 629 -38.23 3.95 -27.09
CA LYS A 629 -39.16 4.92 -27.71
C LYS A 629 -39.40 4.67 -29.21
N GLY A 630 -38.81 3.60 -29.77
CA GLY A 630 -39.03 3.18 -31.16
C GLY A 630 -38.02 3.72 -32.17
N HIS A 631 -36.97 4.42 -31.74
CA HIS A 631 -35.89 4.81 -32.65
C HIS A 631 -35.06 3.60 -33.09
N ASP A 632 -34.52 3.64 -34.31
CA ASP A 632 -33.60 2.60 -34.78
C ASP A 632 -32.40 2.46 -33.84
N LEU A 633 -31.97 1.22 -33.58
CA LEU A 633 -30.89 0.91 -32.64
C LEU A 633 -29.60 1.67 -32.99
N PHE A 634 -29.29 1.81 -34.27
CA PHE A 634 -28.05 2.45 -34.72
C PHE A 634 -28.12 3.96 -34.55
N GLU A 635 -29.23 4.57 -34.98
CA GLU A 635 -29.48 6.01 -34.85
C GLU A 635 -29.56 6.44 -33.38
N ALA A 636 -30.30 5.70 -32.55
CA ALA A 636 -30.39 5.90 -31.11
C ALA A 636 -29.01 5.88 -30.44
N THR A 637 -28.16 4.94 -30.84
CA THR A 637 -26.80 4.80 -30.30
C THR A 637 -25.93 6.00 -30.68
N LEU A 638 -25.93 6.42 -31.95
CA LEU A 638 -25.14 7.58 -32.40
C LEU A 638 -25.58 8.88 -31.72
N HIS A 639 -26.89 9.08 -31.59
CA HIS A 639 -27.45 10.24 -30.91
C HIS A 639 -27.05 10.27 -29.42
N ALA A 640 -27.15 9.13 -28.73
CA ALA A 640 -26.71 9.01 -27.34
C ALA A 640 -25.20 9.31 -27.18
N CYS A 641 -24.36 8.79 -28.08
CA CYS A 641 -22.92 9.05 -28.07
C CYS A 641 -22.59 10.54 -28.20
N ARG A 642 -23.28 11.24 -29.12
CA ARG A 642 -23.06 12.67 -29.33
C ARG A 642 -23.49 13.49 -28.12
N GLN A 643 -24.66 13.21 -27.57
CA GLN A 643 -25.17 13.93 -26.40
C GLN A 643 -24.31 13.71 -25.15
N ARG A 644 -23.77 12.50 -24.97
CA ARG A 644 -23.00 12.15 -23.77
C ARG A 644 -21.50 12.45 -23.86
N LEU A 645 -20.95 12.76 -25.05
CA LEU A 645 -19.53 13.02 -25.20
C LEU A 645 -19.05 14.19 -24.31
N ARG A 646 -19.79 15.30 -24.26
CA ARG A 646 -19.41 16.47 -23.45
C ARG A 646 -19.42 16.16 -21.95
N PRO A 647 -20.51 15.63 -21.37
CA PRO A 647 -20.52 15.20 -19.97
C PRO A 647 -19.40 14.20 -19.63
N ILE A 648 -19.21 13.16 -20.44
CA ILE A 648 -18.21 12.11 -20.18
C ILE A 648 -16.79 12.68 -20.19
N LEU A 649 -16.46 13.54 -21.16
CA LEU A 649 -15.13 14.18 -21.20
C LEU A 649 -14.94 15.15 -20.03
N MET A 650 -15.98 15.90 -19.67
CA MET A 650 -15.92 16.84 -18.55
C MET A 650 -15.63 16.10 -17.23
N THR A 651 -16.37 15.05 -16.93
CA THR A 651 -16.21 14.31 -15.67
C THR A 651 -14.94 13.48 -15.65
N SER A 652 -14.57 12.88 -16.78
CA SER A 652 -13.33 12.11 -16.87
C SER A 652 -12.09 13.00 -16.76
N LEU A 653 -12.09 14.20 -17.37
CA LEU A 653 -11.00 15.16 -17.20
C LEU A 653 -10.97 15.70 -15.77
N ALA A 654 -12.12 16.02 -15.17
CA ALA A 654 -12.19 16.43 -13.77
C ALA A 654 -11.58 15.36 -12.87
N PHE A 655 -11.89 14.09 -13.11
CA PHE A 655 -11.29 12.97 -12.39
C PHE A 655 -9.77 12.92 -12.61
N ILE A 656 -9.30 12.88 -13.86
CA ILE A 656 -7.86 12.79 -14.22
C ILE A 656 -7.05 13.91 -13.55
N PHE A 657 -7.55 15.15 -13.62
CA PHE A 657 -6.92 16.29 -12.97
C PHE A 657 -7.09 16.29 -11.45
N GLY A 658 -8.14 15.66 -10.92
CA GLY A 658 -8.34 15.47 -9.48
C GLY A 658 -7.34 14.50 -8.85
N VAL A 659 -6.96 13.42 -9.55
CA VAL A 659 -5.90 12.49 -9.09
C VAL A 659 -4.49 12.88 -9.55
N LEU A 660 -4.35 13.91 -10.39
CA LEU A 660 -3.04 14.39 -10.86
C LEU A 660 -2.09 14.79 -9.71
N PRO A 661 -2.53 15.57 -8.69
CA PRO A 661 -1.69 15.87 -7.54
C PRO A 661 -1.15 14.63 -6.82
N MET A 662 -1.96 13.57 -6.67
CA MET A 662 -1.49 12.31 -6.06
C MET A 662 -0.46 11.59 -6.95
N ALA A 663 -0.65 11.61 -8.26
CA ALA A 663 0.29 11.00 -9.19
C ALA A 663 1.62 11.77 -9.28
N THR A 664 1.68 13.05 -8.88
CA THR A 664 2.91 13.87 -8.94
C THR A 664 3.41 14.35 -7.58
N SER A 665 2.78 13.94 -6.49
CA SER A 665 3.13 14.33 -5.11
C SER A 665 4.58 13.99 -4.76
N THR A 666 5.27 14.89 -4.09
CA THR A 666 6.59 14.64 -3.51
C THR A 666 6.54 14.79 -1.99
N GLY A 667 7.51 14.23 -1.27
CA GLY A 667 7.56 14.32 0.19
C GLY A 667 7.01 13.08 0.90
N ALA A 668 6.40 13.29 2.06
CA ALA A 668 6.03 12.22 2.98
C ALA A 668 4.81 11.43 2.48
N GLY A 669 4.92 10.10 2.36
CA GLY A 669 3.82 9.25 1.89
C GLY A 669 3.54 9.39 0.38
N SER A 670 4.55 9.79 -0.40
CA SER A 670 4.43 9.94 -1.85
C SER A 670 4.35 8.60 -2.58
N GLY A 671 4.94 7.52 -2.03
CA GLY A 671 4.87 6.19 -2.62
C GLY A 671 3.43 5.67 -2.75
N GLY A 672 2.65 5.75 -1.68
CA GLY A 672 1.24 5.36 -1.64
C GLY A 672 0.37 6.24 -2.53
N GLN A 673 0.62 7.56 -2.57
CA GLN A 673 -0.08 8.48 -3.47
C GLN A 673 0.18 8.14 -4.94
N HIS A 674 1.43 7.84 -5.29
CA HIS A 674 1.81 7.44 -6.63
C HIS A 674 1.20 6.10 -7.04
N ALA A 675 1.18 5.12 -6.15
CA ALA A 675 0.61 3.79 -6.39
C ALA A 675 -0.88 3.87 -6.73
N VAL A 676 -1.67 4.60 -5.93
CA VAL A 676 -3.11 4.82 -6.22
C VAL A 676 -3.29 5.73 -7.44
N GLY A 677 -2.66 6.91 -7.43
CA GLY A 677 -2.93 7.98 -8.39
C GLY A 677 -2.54 7.62 -9.82
N THR A 678 -1.40 6.96 -10.03
CA THR A 678 -0.90 6.59 -11.36
C THR A 678 -1.81 5.55 -12.01
N GLY A 679 -2.18 4.50 -11.27
CA GLY A 679 -3.04 3.44 -11.77
C GLY A 679 -4.42 3.96 -12.15
N VAL A 680 -5.04 4.78 -11.29
CA VAL A 680 -6.37 5.32 -11.58
C VAL A 680 -6.33 6.33 -12.74
N MET A 681 -5.32 7.20 -12.80
CA MET A 681 -5.16 8.15 -13.89
C MET A 681 -5.00 7.43 -15.24
N GLY A 682 -4.10 6.46 -15.32
CA GLY A 682 -3.90 5.66 -16.54
C GLY A 682 -5.16 4.93 -16.96
N GLY A 683 -5.85 4.32 -15.97
CA GLY A 683 -7.11 3.64 -16.19
C GLY A 683 -8.20 4.56 -16.71
N MET A 684 -8.32 5.76 -16.17
CA MET A 684 -9.29 6.77 -16.62
C MET A 684 -8.97 7.33 -18.00
N ILE A 685 -7.71 7.59 -18.32
CA ILE A 685 -7.30 8.01 -19.67
C ILE A 685 -7.71 6.95 -20.69
N SER A 686 -7.37 5.68 -20.43
CA SER A 686 -7.72 4.57 -21.31
C SER A 686 -9.22 4.34 -21.40
N ALA A 687 -9.93 4.34 -20.26
CA ALA A 687 -11.38 4.23 -20.22
C ALA A 687 -12.05 5.35 -21.02
N THR A 688 -11.55 6.59 -20.91
CA THR A 688 -12.14 7.72 -21.65
C THR A 688 -11.89 7.62 -23.14
N ILE A 689 -10.68 7.28 -23.56
CA ILE A 689 -10.31 7.24 -24.98
C ILE A 689 -10.90 6.00 -25.66
N LEU A 690 -10.88 4.83 -25.01
CA LEU A 690 -11.33 3.58 -25.60
C LEU A 690 -12.83 3.35 -25.39
N ALA A 691 -13.37 3.58 -24.19
CA ALA A 691 -14.78 3.25 -23.91
C ALA A 691 -15.75 4.05 -24.78
N ILE A 692 -15.47 5.31 -25.09
CA ILE A 692 -16.33 6.11 -25.97
C ILE A 692 -16.53 5.45 -27.36
N TYR A 693 -15.54 4.71 -27.85
CA TYR A 693 -15.65 3.99 -29.13
C TYR A 693 -16.19 2.56 -29.00
N PHE A 694 -15.85 1.87 -27.90
CA PHE A 694 -16.18 0.46 -27.71
C PHE A 694 -17.54 0.22 -27.03
N VAL A 695 -17.98 1.09 -26.13
CA VAL A 695 -19.31 1.02 -25.49
C VAL A 695 -20.44 0.96 -26.54
N PRO A 696 -20.48 1.84 -27.56
CA PRO A 696 -21.54 1.82 -28.57
C PRO A 696 -21.51 0.52 -29.38
N LEU A 697 -20.31 0.03 -29.69
CA LEU A 697 -20.09 -1.23 -30.39
C LEU A 697 -20.63 -2.41 -29.58
N PHE A 698 -20.30 -2.50 -28.29
CA PHE A 698 -20.79 -3.56 -27.42
C PHE A 698 -22.31 -3.51 -27.26
N PHE A 699 -22.87 -2.32 -27.06
CA PHE A 699 -24.32 -2.16 -26.95
C PHE A 699 -25.06 -2.67 -28.19
N VAL A 700 -24.64 -2.25 -29.39
CA VAL A 700 -25.28 -2.67 -30.65
C VAL A 700 -25.10 -4.17 -30.91
N LEU A 701 -23.92 -4.73 -30.66
CA LEU A 701 -23.66 -6.17 -30.83
C LEU A 701 -24.54 -7.01 -29.89
N VAL A 702 -24.60 -6.63 -28.62
CA VAL A 702 -25.38 -7.34 -27.61
C VAL A 702 -26.88 -7.22 -27.91
N ARG A 703 -27.38 -6.02 -28.28
CA ARG A 703 -28.79 -5.82 -28.65
C ARG A 703 -29.19 -6.49 -29.95
N ARG A 704 -28.30 -6.61 -30.93
CA ARG A 704 -28.56 -7.42 -32.14
C ARG A 704 -28.70 -8.90 -31.81
N ARG A 705 -27.93 -9.40 -30.84
CA ARG A 705 -28.00 -10.81 -30.40
C ARG A 705 -29.18 -11.09 -29.46
N PHE A 706 -29.58 -10.10 -28.68
CA PHE A 706 -30.67 -10.12 -27.70
C PHE A 706 -31.60 -8.91 -27.89
N PRO A 707 -32.49 -8.94 -28.89
CA PRO A 707 -33.41 -7.84 -29.18
C PRO A 707 -34.40 -7.60 -28.02
N LEU A 708 -34.89 -6.37 -27.90
CA LEU A 708 -35.96 -6.01 -26.96
C LEU A 708 -37.20 -6.87 -27.28
N LYS A 709 -37.69 -7.61 -26.28
CA LYS A 709 -39.04 -8.19 -26.38
C LYS A 709 -40.04 -7.03 -26.29
N PRO A 710 -41.05 -6.94 -27.17
CA PRO A 710 -42.11 -5.96 -27.02
C PRO A 710 -42.75 -6.14 -25.64
N ARG A 711 -42.90 -5.04 -24.88
CA ARG A 711 -43.65 -5.09 -23.62
C ARG A 711 -45.08 -5.47 -23.98
N PRO A 712 -45.68 -6.51 -23.34
CA PRO A 712 -47.12 -6.74 -23.47
C PRO A 712 -47.82 -5.49 -22.95
N GLU A 713 -48.80 -5.00 -23.73
CA GLU A 713 -49.57 -3.78 -23.45
C GLU A 713 -50.28 -3.79 -22.10
#